data_AF-A0A941B6G5-F1
#
_entry.id   AF-A0A941B6G5-F1
#
_cell.length_a   1.000
_cell.length_b   1.000
_cell.length_c   1.000
_cell.angle_alpha   90.00
_cell.angle_beta   90.00
_cell.angle_gamma   90.00
#
_symmetry.space_group_name_H-M   'P 1'
#
loop_
_entity.id
_entity.type
_entity.pdbx_description
1 polymer ?
#
loop_
_entity_poly.entity_id
_entity_poly.type
_entity_poly.pdbx_seq_one_letter_code
_entity_poly.pdbx_strand_id
1 'polypeptide(L)'
;MATDTLKSTTGARGASGGLRRLLLDNGALTALIILVIAMSALSGDFLTTDNLLNIGVQAAVTAILAFGVTFVIVSAGIDLSVGSVAALSATVLAWTATSEGVPVWIAVILAIATGIACGLVNGVLISYGKLPPFIATLAMLSVGRGLSLVISQGSPIAFPDSVSHLGDTLGGWLPVPVLVMIVLGLITAVILGRTYIGRSMYAIGGNEEAARLSGLRVKRQKLAIYALSGLFAAAAGIVLASRLSSAQPQAAQGYELDAIAAVVIGGASLAGGTGKASGTLIGALILAVLRNGLNLLSVSAFWQQVVIGVVIALAVLLDTVRRKAGATPVTSGAGGAAGRKGPQAVKYGLAVVLVAAVVGGLSIFNNGSSSSEKPKVGLSLSTLNNPFFVQIKAGAQAEAKKLGADLTVTDAQNDASQQANQLQNFTSEGVDSIVVNPVDSDAAGPSVRSANKSDIPVVGVDRGVNKAKTAALVASDNVEGGQLGAKALAEKLGGKGKIVILQGLAGTSASRERGAGFEEGLKAYPDIEVVARQPADFDRTKGLDVMTNLLQAHPDVQGVFAENDEMALGAIKALGSKAGKSVQVIGFDGTPDGLKAVADGTMYASVAQQPKELGRIAVQNALRAADGKKTEQTVKVPVKVVTSKNVADFTG
;
A
#
# COMPACT_ATOMS: atom_id res chain seq x y z
N MET A 1 -23.97 21.26 44.32
CA MET A 1 -25.38 21.53 44.67
C MET A 1 -26.26 20.58 43.88
N ALA A 2 -27.21 19.96 44.59
CA ALA A 2 -28.41 19.20 44.20
C ALA A 2 -28.43 18.38 42.89
N THR A 3 -28.75 17.10 43.10
CA THR A 3 -29.16 16.04 42.19
C THR A 3 -30.30 16.42 41.23
N ASP A 4 -30.19 16.02 39.96
CA ASP A 4 -31.34 15.79 39.09
C ASP A 4 -31.24 14.41 38.44
N THR A 5 -31.66 13.40 39.20
CA THR A 5 -31.98 12.06 38.72
C THR A 5 -33.47 11.99 38.41
N LEU A 6 -33.86 12.36 37.19
CA LEU A 6 -35.17 11.98 36.65
C LEU A 6 -35.03 10.69 35.83
N LYS A 7 -35.18 9.56 36.54
CA LYS A 7 -35.59 8.30 35.92
C LYS A 7 -37.02 8.48 35.42
N SER A 8 -37.18 8.66 34.12
CA SER A 8 -38.47 8.50 33.44
C SER A 8 -38.77 7.01 33.30
N THR A 9 -39.74 6.53 34.08
CA THR A 9 -40.42 5.25 33.85
C THR A 9 -41.70 5.50 33.07
N THR A 10 -41.68 5.19 31.77
CA THR A 10 -42.88 4.76 31.03
C THR A 10 -42.49 3.61 30.11
N GLY A 11 -43.24 2.51 30.24
CA GLY A 11 -42.91 1.21 29.67
C GLY A 11 -43.39 0.97 28.24
N ALA A 12 -43.37 -0.31 27.90
CA ALA A 12 -43.73 -0.97 26.63
C ALA A 12 -42.64 -1.00 25.54
N ARG A 13 -41.91 -2.11 25.55
CA ARG A 13 -40.96 -2.59 24.55
C ARG A 13 -41.60 -2.71 23.17
N GLY A 14 -41.08 -1.95 22.20
CA GLY A 14 -41.11 -2.30 20.79
C GLY A 14 -39.68 -2.37 20.27
N ALA A 15 -39.17 -3.57 19.97
CA ALA A 15 -37.81 -3.78 19.47
C ALA A 15 -37.51 -3.03 18.15
N SER A 16 -38.54 -2.55 17.44
CA SER A 16 -38.43 -1.81 16.19
C SER A 16 -38.03 -0.33 16.33
N GLY A 17 -38.13 0.27 17.52
CA GLY A 17 -37.81 1.70 17.74
C GLY A 17 -36.32 1.99 18.03
N GLY A 18 -35.61 1.04 18.63
CA GLY A 18 -34.22 1.23 19.06
C GLY A 18 -33.24 1.28 17.89
N LEU A 19 -33.41 0.39 16.90
CA LEU A 19 -32.56 0.35 15.70
C LEU A 19 -32.73 1.61 14.85
N ARG A 20 -33.98 2.06 14.65
CA ARG A 20 -34.27 3.30 13.91
C ARG A 20 -33.64 4.52 14.59
N ARG A 21 -33.69 4.61 15.93
CA ARG A 21 -33.08 5.71 16.69
C ARG A 21 -31.55 5.67 16.64
N LEU A 22 -30.95 4.49 16.82
CA LEU A 22 -29.49 4.28 16.71
C LEU A 22 -28.95 4.71 15.33
N LEU A 23 -29.66 4.35 14.25
CA LEU A 23 -29.32 4.74 12.88
C LEU A 23 -29.46 6.25 12.66
N LEU A 24 -30.58 6.85 13.05
CA LEU A 24 -30.86 8.29 12.89
C LEU A 24 -29.90 9.20 13.68
N ASP A 25 -29.32 8.68 14.77
CA ASP A 25 -28.40 9.41 15.64
C ASP A 25 -26.92 9.28 15.21
N ASN A 26 -26.56 8.27 14.40
CA ASN A 26 -25.18 8.04 13.95
C ASN A 26 -25.06 8.09 12.41
N GLY A 27 -24.75 9.29 11.89
CA GLY A 27 -24.64 9.55 10.45
C GLY A 27 -23.57 8.71 9.73
N ALA A 28 -22.44 8.44 10.39
CA ALA A 28 -21.39 7.60 9.83
C ALA A 28 -21.85 6.13 9.71
N LEU A 29 -22.53 5.60 10.74
CA LEU A 29 -23.06 4.24 10.68
C LEU A 29 -24.11 4.08 9.58
N THR A 30 -24.98 5.08 9.42
CA THR A 30 -25.97 5.12 8.32
C THR A 30 -25.29 5.14 6.95
N ALA A 31 -24.23 5.93 6.78
CA ALA A 31 -23.46 5.97 5.54
C ALA A 31 -22.80 4.61 5.23
N LEU A 32 -22.21 3.95 6.24
CA LEU A 32 -21.63 2.61 6.08
C LEU A 32 -22.68 1.59 5.63
N ILE A 33 -23.86 1.57 6.25
CA ILE A 33 -24.92 0.61 5.91
C ILE A 33 -25.42 0.85 4.48
N ILE A 34 -25.62 2.10 4.09
CA ILE A 34 -26.03 2.45 2.73
C ILE A 34 -24.96 2.02 1.72
N LEU A 35 -23.68 2.23 2.04
CA LEU A 35 -22.57 1.80 1.20
C LEU A 35 -22.54 0.28 1.06
N VAL A 36 -22.71 -0.47 2.15
CA VAL A 36 -22.78 -1.94 2.13
C VAL A 36 -23.94 -2.42 1.26
N ILE A 37 -25.13 -1.84 1.40
CA ILE A 37 -26.30 -2.19 0.57
C ILE A 37 -26.02 -1.90 -0.91
N ALA A 38 -25.44 -0.74 -1.22
CA ALA A 38 -25.09 -0.37 -2.59
C ALA A 38 -24.08 -1.38 -3.17
N MET A 39 -22.99 -1.67 -2.48
CA MET A 39 -21.98 -2.63 -2.95
C MET A 39 -22.57 -4.04 -3.14
N SER A 40 -23.44 -4.47 -2.23
CA SER A 40 -24.14 -5.77 -2.32
C SER A 40 -25.07 -5.87 -3.53
N ALA A 41 -25.68 -4.74 -3.93
CA ALA A 41 -26.53 -4.70 -5.12
C ALA A 41 -25.72 -4.67 -6.43
N LEU A 42 -24.44 -4.28 -6.36
CA LEU A 42 -23.57 -4.07 -7.51
C LEU A 42 -22.64 -5.24 -7.80
N SER A 43 -22.35 -6.06 -6.78
CA SER A 43 -21.53 -7.27 -6.91
C SER A 43 -22.18 -8.42 -6.14
N GLY A 44 -22.39 -9.55 -6.83
CA GLY A 44 -22.92 -10.78 -6.21
C GLY A 44 -21.98 -11.37 -5.15
N ASP A 45 -20.69 -11.09 -5.25
CA ASP A 45 -19.65 -11.67 -4.38
C ASP A 45 -19.37 -10.81 -3.13
N PHE A 46 -19.96 -9.62 -3.04
CA PHE A 46 -19.65 -8.67 -1.97
C PHE A 46 -19.97 -9.18 -0.56
N LEU A 47 -21.09 -9.90 -0.40
CA LEU A 47 -21.54 -10.42 0.91
C LEU A 47 -20.99 -11.82 1.23
N THR A 48 -20.06 -12.34 0.44
CA THR A 48 -19.39 -13.61 0.74
C THR A 48 -18.59 -13.51 2.04
N THR A 49 -18.48 -14.61 2.77
CA THR A 49 -17.77 -14.62 4.07
C THR A 49 -16.30 -14.23 3.88
N ASP A 50 -15.67 -14.70 2.81
CA ASP A 50 -14.29 -14.39 2.48
C ASP A 50 -14.10 -12.90 2.17
N ASN A 51 -15.01 -12.29 1.40
CA ASN A 51 -14.93 -10.86 1.12
C ASN A 51 -15.15 -10.01 2.39
N LEU A 52 -16.10 -10.38 3.26
CA LEU A 52 -16.33 -9.67 4.52
C LEU A 52 -15.12 -9.76 5.48
N LEU A 53 -14.49 -10.93 5.58
CA LEU A 53 -13.26 -11.11 6.35
C LEU A 53 -12.10 -10.28 5.75
N ASN A 54 -11.99 -10.27 4.42
CA ASN A 54 -10.99 -9.47 3.71
C ASN A 54 -11.19 -7.97 3.95
N ILE A 55 -12.43 -7.45 3.88
CA ILE A 55 -12.75 -6.06 4.27
C ILE A 55 -12.30 -5.78 5.70
N GLY A 56 -12.53 -6.72 6.63
CA GLY A 56 -12.05 -6.61 8.01
C GLY A 56 -10.53 -6.50 8.11
N VAL A 57 -9.79 -7.33 7.37
CA VAL A 57 -8.31 -7.30 7.32
C VAL A 57 -7.80 -5.99 6.71
N GLN A 58 -8.44 -5.51 5.64
CA GLN A 58 -8.10 -4.23 5.00
C GLN A 58 -8.36 -3.05 5.94
N ALA A 59 -9.46 -3.09 6.68
CA ALA A 59 -9.81 -2.07 7.67
C ALA A 59 -8.84 -2.07 8.87
N ALA A 60 -8.29 -3.23 9.25
CA ALA A 60 -7.52 -3.38 10.48
C ALA A 60 -6.32 -2.43 10.59
N VAL A 61 -5.45 -2.38 9.57
CA VAL A 61 -4.23 -1.54 9.63
C VAL A 61 -4.60 -0.06 9.73
N THR A 62 -5.52 0.40 8.87
CA THR A 62 -5.99 1.79 8.87
C THR A 62 -6.73 2.14 10.15
N ALA A 63 -7.57 1.25 10.68
CA ALA A 63 -8.30 1.47 11.93
C ALA A 63 -7.36 1.58 13.13
N ILE A 64 -6.33 0.72 13.21
CA ILE A 64 -5.33 0.78 14.29
C ILE A 64 -4.58 2.12 14.24
N LEU A 65 -4.11 2.56 13.07
CA LEU A 65 -3.51 3.89 12.91
C LEU A 65 -4.48 4.99 13.31
N ALA A 66 -5.72 4.92 12.82
CA ALA A 66 -6.76 5.89 13.08
C ALA A 66 -7.12 5.99 14.58
N PHE A 67 -7.07 4.90 15.35
CA PHE A 67 -7.25 4.94 16.80
C PHE A 67 -6.15 5.76 17.49
N GLY A 68 -4.89 5.59 17.10
CA GLY A 68 -3.78 6.42 17.57
C GLY A 68 -3.97 7.90 17.22
N VAL A 69 -4.31 8.18 15.96
CA VAL A 69 -4.60 9.52 15.46
C VAL A 69 -5.82 10.14 16.16
N THR A 70 -6.79 9.33 16.61
CA THR A 70 -7.96 9.82 17.37
C THR A 70 -7.54 10.53 18.65
N PHE A 71 -6.55 10.01 19.39
CA PHE A 71 -6.04 10.67 20.59
C PHE A 71 -5.47 12.05 20.28
N VAL A 72 -4.72 12.15 19.19
CA VAL A 72 -4.07 13.38 18.73
C VAL A 72 -5.12 14.40 18.29
N ILE A 73 -6.06 14.00 17.43
CA ILE A 73 -7.13 14.88 16.90
C ILE A 73 -8.04 15.36 18.02
N VAL A 74 -8.46 14.50 18.95
CA VAL A 74 -9.30 14.90 20.09
C VAL A 74 -8.61 15.98 20.94
N SER A 75 -7.28 15.97 21.01
CA SER A 75 -6.48 16.99 21.71
C SER A 75 -6.16 18.26 20.89
N ALA A 76 -6.79 18.44 19.72
CA ALA A 76 -6.49 19.51 18.75
C ALA A 76 -5.07 19.45 18.14
N GLY A 77 -4.46 18.27 18.11
CA GLY A 77 -3.18 18.03 17.43
C GLY A 77 -3.35 17.44 16.04
N ILE A 78 -2.23 17.33 15.33
CA ILE A 78 -2.10 16.57 14.07
C ILE A 78 -0.86 15.69 14.18
N ASP A 79 -0.92 14.46 13.65
CA ASP A 79 0.22 13.55 13.53
C ASP A 79 0.27 12.94 12.13
N LEU A 80 1.16 13.45 11.28
CA LEU A 80 1.40 12.92 9.94
C LEU A 80 2.46 11.83 9.90
N SER A 81 3.15 11.57 11.00
CA SER A 81 4.25 10.60 11.02
C SER A 81 3.80 9.15 11.15
N VAL A 82 2.52 8.90 11.45
CA VAL A 82 2.03 7.55 11.82
C VAL A 82 2.33 6.48 10.76
N GLY A 83 2.24 6.81 9.46
CA GLY A 83 2.57 5.88 8.37
C GLY A 83 4.07 5.55 8.31
N SER A 84 4.94 6.55 8.40
CA SER A 84 6.40 6.32 8.36
C SER A 84 6.93 5.69 9.64
N VAL A 85 6.33 5.97 10.80
CA VAL A 85 6.65 5.33 12.09
C VAL A 85 6.21 3.87 12.09
N ALA A 86 5.07 3.54 11.47
CA ALA A 86 4.66 2.17 11.25
C ALA A 86 5.67 1.40 10.38
N ALA A 87 6.10 1.98 9.26
CA ALA A 87 7.12 1.40 8.39
C ALA A 87 8.46 1.22 9.13
N LEU A 88 8.94 2.23 9.85
CA LEU A 88 10.16 2.14 10.65
C LEU A 88 10.08 1.04 11.71
N SER A 89 8.97 0.95 12.44
CA SER A 89 8.77 -0.06 13.48
C SER A 89 8.75 -1.48 12.89
N ALA A 90 8.12 -1.65 11.73
CA ALA A 90 8.15 -2.90 10.96
C ALA A 90 9.56 -3.27 10.49
N THR A 91 10.32 -2.30 9.98
CA THR A 91 11.71 -2.49 9.54
C THR A 91 12.62 -2.87 10.71
N VAL A 92 12.47 -2.22 11.88
CA VAL A 92 13.21 -2.58 13.10
C VAL A 92 12.86 -3.99 13.55
N LEU A 93 11.56 -4.38 13.52
CA LEU A 93 11.14 -5.75 13.82
C LEU A 93 11.85 -6.75 12.90
N ALA A 94 11.80 -6.51 11.58
CA ALA A 94 12.36 -7.44 10.61
C ALA A 94 13.87 -7.54 10.73
N TRP A 95 14.55 -6.39 10.74
CA TRP A 95 16.01 -6.32 10.84
C TRP A 95 16.53 -7.02 12.10
N THR A 96 15.94 -6.74 13.27
CA THR A 96 16.38 -7.40 14.52
C THR A 96 16.05 -8.89 14.55
N ALA A 97 14.90 -9.30 14.02
CA ALA A 97 14.50 -10.71 14.00
C ALA A 97 15.26 -11.56 12.97
N THR A 98 15.72 -10.98 11.85
CA THR A 98 16.40 -11.73 10.78
C THR A 98 17.90 -11.52 10.73
N SER A 99 18.36 -10.28 10.80
CA SER A 99 19.77 -9.94 10.59
C SER A 99 20.58 -10.12 11.87
N GLU A 100 20.01 -9.72 13.01
CA GLU A 100 20.64 -9.84 14.33
C GLU A 100 20.26 -11.15 15.06
N GLY A 101 19.30 -11.91 14.52
CA GLY A 101 18.86 -13.19 15.10
C GLY A 101 18.19 -13.07 16.48
N VAL A 102 17.70 -11.89 16.84
CA VAL A 102 17.07 -11.63 18.14
C VAL A 102 15.72 -12.38 18.22
N PRO A 103 15.38 -13.01 19.36
CA PRO A 103 14.08 -13.66 19.55
C PRO A 103 12.90 -12.73 19.20
N VAL A 104 11.91 -13.27 18.48
CA VAL A 104 10.76 -12.50 17.94
C VAL A 104 10.06 -11.64 19.00
N TRP A 105 9.86 -12.15 20.21
CA TRP A 105 9.18 -11.39 21.26
C TRP A 105 9.97 -10.15 21.71
N ILE A 106 11.31 -10.23 21.71
CA ILE A 106 12.19 -9.07 21.97
C ILE A 106 12.12 -8.11 20.79
N ALA A 107 12.19 -8.61 19.56
CA ALA A 107 12.07 -7.80 18.35
C ALA A 107 10.74 -7.02 18.32
N VAL A 108 9.63 -7.62 18.75
CA VAL A 108 8.32 -6.95 18.91
C VAL A 108 8.38 -5.84 19.95
N ILE A 109 9.03 -6.07 21.09
CA ILE A 109 9.22 -5.03 22.11
C ILE A 109 10.05 -3.86 21.56
N LEU A 110 11.12 -4.13 20.81
CA LEU A 110 11.97 -3.10 20.19
C LEU A 110 11.20 -2.31 19.12
N ALA A 111 10.36 -2.96 18.32
CA ALA A 111 9.50 -2.30 17.35
C ALA A 111 8.48 -1.38 18.03
N ILE A 112 7.83 -1.85 19.11
CA ILE A 112 6.90 -1.03 19.91
C ILE A 112 7.63 0.15 20.56
N ALA A 113 8.80 -0.10 21.15
CA ALA A 113 9.63 0.94 21.76
C ALA A 113 10.06 2.01 20.74
N THR A 114 10.35 1.61 19.51
CA THR A 114 10.68 2.53 18.41
C THR A 114 9.51 3.47 18.11
N GLY A 115 8.29 2.94 17.96
CA GLY A 115 7.11 3.77 17.76
C GLY A 115 6.84 4.73 18.92
N ILE A 116 6.92 4.24 20.15
CA ILE A 116 6.78 5.08 21.36
C ILE A 116 7.85 6.18 21.38
N ALA A 117 9.10 5.86 21.05
CA ALA A 117 10.20 6.82 21.01
C ALA A 117 9.95 7.93 19.98
N CYS A 118 9.55 7.57 18.75
CA CYS A 118 9.17 8.55 17.73
C CYS A 118 8.02 9.46 18.20
N GLY A 119 6.99 8.86 18.80
CA GLY A 119 5.87 9.59 19.40
C GLY A 119 6.30 10.54 20.53
N LEU A 120 7.20 10.10 21.41
CA LEU A 120 7.74 10.94 22.48
C LEU A 120 8.55 12.10 21.91
N VAL A 121 9.37 11.89 20.87
CA VAL A 121 10.11 12.96 20.21
C VAL A 121 9.14 14.01 19.65
N ASN A 122 8.09 13.60 18.94
CA ASN A 122 7.02 14.51 18.50
C ASN A 122 6.41 15.28 19.68
N GLY A 123 6.04 14.56 20.75
CA GLY A 123 5.48 15.16 21.95
C GLY A 123 6.40 16.18 22.62
N VAL A 124 7.71 15.93 22.66
CA VAL A 124 8.73 16.85 23.20
C VAL A 124 8.83 18.09 22.34
N LEU A 125 8.99 17.93 21.03
CA LEU A 125 9.10 19.03 20.07
C LEU A 125 7.88 19.96 20.11
N ILE A 126 6.69 19.39 20.27
CA ILE A 126 5.44 20.15 20.32
C ILE A 126 5.26 20.81 21.70
N SER A 127 5.47 20.08 22.79
CA SER A 127 5.11 20.55 24.13
C SER A 127 6.17 21.46 24.78
N TYR A 128 7.45 21.20 24.48
CA TYR A 128 8.59 21.90 25.05
C TYR A 128 9.28 22.76 23.99
N GLY A 129 9.45 22.24 22.78
CA GLY A 129 10.00 22.98 21.64
C GLY A 129 9.03 24.02 21.07
N LYS A 130 7.74 23.97 21.44
CA LYS A 130 6.68 24.85 20.94
C LYS A 130 6.55 24.84 19.40
N LEU A 131 6.97 23.75 18.74
CA LEU A 131 6.75 23.60 17.31
C LEU A 131 5.26 23.35 17.03
N PRO A 132 4.70 23.91 15.95
CA PRO A 132 3.38 23.52 15.48
C PRO A 132 3.31 22.00 15.23
N PRO A 133 2.23 21.30 15.66
CA PRO A 133 2.10 19.84 15.53
C PRO A 133 2.38 19.28 14.13
N PHE A 134 1.87 19.96 13.11
CA PHE A 134 2.08 19.58 11.71
C PHE A 134 3.57 19.59 11.33
N ILE A 135 4.34 20.59 11.76
CA ILE A 135 5.77 20.70 11.42
C ILE A 135 6.58 19.60 12.13
N ALA A 136 6.35 19.40 13.42
CA ALA A 136 7.06 18.37 14.18
C ALA A 136 6.82 16.97 13.59
N THR A 137 5.56 16.67 13.25
CA THR A 137 5.19 15.35 12.73
C THR A 137 5.56 15.17 11.25
N LEU A 138 5.61 16.23 10.44
CA LEU A 138 6.23 16.17 9.11
C LEU A 138 7.75 15.90 9.19
N ALA A 139 8.45 16.51 10.13
CA ALA A 139 9.88 16.22 10.33
C ALA A 139 10.07 14.75 10.71
N MET A 140 9.25 14.23 11.64
CA MET A 140 9.27 12.81 12.00
C MET A 140 8.81 11.90 10.85
N LEU A 141 7.92 12.35 9.97
CA LEU A 141 7.56 11.63 8.75
C LEU A 141 8.82 11.33 7.94
N SER A 142 9.60 12.37 7.62
CA SER A 142 10.86 12.25 6.87
C SER A 142 11.92 11.43 7.60
N VAL A 143 12.09 11.63 8.92
CA VAL A 143 13.05 10.85 9.73
C VAL A 143 12.66 9.37 9.75
N GLY A 144 11.39 9.04 10.01
CA GLY A 144 10.91 7.66 10.04
C GLY A 144 11.10 6.95 8.71
N ARG A 145 10.76 7.64 7.60
CA ARG A 145 10.92 7.10 6.25
C ARG A 145 12.41 6.93 5.89
N GLY A 146 13.24 7.92 6.20
CA GLY A 146 14.68 7.88 5.96
C GLY A 146 15.38 6.77 6.75
N LEU A 147 15.12 6.66 8.05
CA LEU A 147 15.68 5.60 8.89
C LEU A 147 15.23 4.21 8.43
N SER A 148 13.98 4.07 8.01
CA SER A 148 13.49 2.82 7.43
C SER A 148 14.31 2.42 6.19
N LEU A 149 14.59 3.36 5.29
CA LEU A 149 15.44 3.13 4.11
C LEU A 149 16.89 2.81 4.48
N VAL A 150 17.46 3.50 5.48
CA VAL A 150 18.84 3.27 5.94
C VAL A 150 19.01 1.88 6.53
N ILE A 151 18.11 1.47 7.44
CA ILE A 151 18.18 0.15 8.09
C ILE A 151 17.97 -0.96 7.06
N SER A 152 17.05 -0.76 6.13
CA SER A 152 16.72 -1.73 5.09
C SER A 152 17.67 -1.74 3.89
N GLN A 153 18.62 -0.80 3.82
CA GLN A 153 19.43 -0.55 2.62
C GLN A 153 18.56 -0.40 1.36
N GLY A 154 17.40 0.26 1.50
CA GLY A 154 16.40 0.45 0.45
C GLY A 154 15.60 -0.79 0.07
N SER A 155 15.83 -1.94 0.71
CA SER A 155 15.37 -3.26 0.28
C SER A 155 14.35 -3.88 1.24
N PRO A 156 13.27 -4.56 0.79
CA PRO A 156 12.40 -5.30 1.69
C PRO A 156 13.17 -6.34 2.52
N ILE A 157 12.86 -6.43 3.82
CA ILE A 157 13.43 -7.44 4.72
C ILE A 157 12.38 -8.52 4.95
N ALA A 158 12.58 -9.71 4.40
CA ALA A 158 11.69 -10.85 4.60
C ALA A 158 11.64 -11.26 6.08
N PHE A 159 10.48 -11.74 6.56
CA PHE A 159 10.37 -12.25 7.92
C PHE A 159 10.77 -13.73 8.03
N PRO A 160 11.28 -14.15 9.21
CA PRO A 160 11.35 -15.57 9.53
C PRO A 160 9.93 -16.11 9.75
N ASP A 161 9.74 -17.40 9.50
CA ASP A 161 8.40 -18.01 9.54
C ASP A 161 7.74 -17.87 10.92
N SER A 162 8.53 -17.81 11.99
CA SER A 162 8.06 -17.55 13.37
C SER A 162 7.36 -16.20 13.56
N VAL A 163 7.67 -15.17 12.77
CA VAL A 163 6.99 -13.86 12.79
C VAL A 163 5.74 -13.88 11.92
N SER A 164 5.73 -14.68 10.85
CA SER A 164 4.60 -14.76 9.91
C SER A 164 3.30 -15.25 10.56
N HIS A 165 3.39 -16.01 11.66
CA HIS A 165 2.22 -16.45 12.45
C HIS A 165 1.44 -15.30 13.10
N LEU A 166 2.04 -14.13 13.30
CA LEU A 166 1.33 -12.93 13.76
C LEU A 166 0.40 -12.35 12.67
N GLY A 167 0.61 -12.72 11.40
CA GLY A 167 -0.23 -12.36 10.26
C GLY A 167 -1.26 -13.42 9.87
N ASP A 168 -1.24 -14.59 10.52
CA ASP A 168 -2.08 -15.74 10.18
C ASP A 168 -3.54 -15.60 10.69
N THR A 169 -4.37 -16.59 10.36
CA THR A 169 -5.76 -16.72 10.81
C THR A 169 -5.86 -17.69 11.99
N LEU A 170 -6.38 -17.22 13.13
CA LEU A 170 -6.65 -18.05 14.30
C LEU A 170 -7.83 -18.99 14.05
N GLY A 171 -7.63 -20.29 14.32
CA GLY A 171 -8.68 -21.31 14.20
C GLY A 171 -9.23 -21.49 12.78
N GLY A 172 -8.56 -20.95 11.75
CA GLY A 172 -8.99 -21.02 10.35
C GLY A 172 -10.07 -20.01 9.93
N TRP A 173 -10.65 -19.23 10.85
CA TRP A 173 -11.75 -18.31 10.53
C TRP A 173 -11.57 -16.87 11.01
N LEU A 174 -10.71 -16.59 12.00
CA LEU A 174 -10.52 -15.24 12.55
C LEU A 174 -9.13 -14.67 12.22
N PRO A 175 -9.01 -13.71 11.30
CA PRO A 175 -7.72 -13.08 11.00
C PRO A 175 -7.15 -12.35 12.21
N VAL A 176 -5.87 -12.61 12.56
CA VAL A 176 -5.19 -11.91 13.66
C VAL A 176 -5.22 -10.38 13.51
N PRO A 177 -5.07 -9.79 12.30
CA PRO A 177 -5.21 -8.33 12.14
C PRO A 177 -6.54 -7.78 12.67
N VAL A 178 -7.65 -8.49 12.45
CA VAL A 178 -8.99 -8.10 12.92
C VAL A 178 -9.08 -8.18 14.44
N LEU A 179 -8.50 -9.22 15.04
CA LEU A 179 -8.45 -9.37 16.50
C LEU A 179 -7.65 -8.22 17.15
N VAL A 180 -6.47 -7.90 16.61
CA VAL A 180 -5.64 -6.81 17.12
C VAL A 180 -6.38 -5.47 16.99
N MET A 181 -7.06 -5.24 15.85
CA MET A 181 -7.92 -4.07 15.66
C MET A 181 -9.00 -3.97 16.75
N ILE A 182 -9.71 -5.07 17.04
CA ILE A 182 -10.78 -5.09 18.06
C ILE A 182 -10.19 -4.76 19.45
N VAL A 183 -9.09 -5.41 19.83
CA VAL A 183 -8.44 -5.19 21.13
C VAL A 183 -7.96 -3.75 21.28
N LEU A 184 -7.27 -3.21 20.28
CA LEU A 184 -6.78 -1.83 20.31
C LEU A 184 -7.93 -0.81 20.25
N GLY A 185 -9.02 -1.12 19.53
CA GLY A 185 -10.25 -0.32 19.53
C GLY A 185 -10.92 -0.27 20.90
N LEU A 186 -11.00 -1.39 21.60
CA LEU A 186 -11.51 -1.45 22.98
C LEU A 186 -10.61 -0.68 23.95
N ILE A 187 -9.30 -0.83 23.85
CA ILE A 187 -8.33 -0.05 24.64
C ILE A 187 -8.53 1.44 24.39
N THR A 188 -8.70 1.85 23.13
CA THR A 188 -8.95 3.24 22.74
C THR A 188 -10.25 3.77 23.35
N ALA A 189 -11.32 2.98 23.30
CA ALA A 189 -12.61 3.33 23.89
C ALA A 189 -12.51 3.51 25.42
N VAL A 190 -11.76 2.63 26.11
CA VAL A 190 -11.52 2.73 27.55
C VAL A 190 -10.67 3.96 27.89
N ILE A 191 -9.58 4.20 27.14
CA ILE A 191 -8.72 5.37 27.34
C ILE A 191 -9.54 6.65 27.20
N LEU A 192 -10.27 6.83 26.09
CA LEU A 192 -11.06 8.03 25.84
C LEU A 192 -12.23 8.19 26.83
N GLY A 193 -12.97 7.12 27.11
CA GLY A 193 -14.23 7.20 27.85
C GLY A 193 -14.10 7.09 29.37
N ARG A 194 -13.03 6.43 29.88
CA ARG A 194 -12.96 6.04 31.30
C ARG A 194 -11.69 6.51 32.02
N THR A 195 -10.64 6.93 31.32
CA THR A 195 -9.38 7.32 31.98
C THR A 195 -9.24 8.83 32.19
N TYR A 196 -8.35 9.22 33.11
CA TYR A 196 -7.96 10.62 33.32
C TYR A 196 -7.31 11.21 32.07
N ILE A 197 -6.44 10.44 31.39
CA ILE A 197 -5.77 10.85 30.17
C ILE A 197 -6.80 11.23 29.10
N GLY A 198 -7.81 10.38 28.87
CA GLY A 198 -8.90 10.68 27.93
C GLY A 198 -9.64 11.97 28.24
N ARG A 199 -10.08 12.18 29.49
CA ARG A 199 -10.74 13.44 29.90
C ARG A 199 -9.86 14.66 29.67
N SER A 200 -8.55 14.54 29.92
CA SER A 200 -7.60 15.61 29.68
C SER A 200 -7.42 15.92 28.19
N MET A 201 -7.47 14.91 27.30
CA MET A 201 -7.43 15.11 25.85
C MET A 201 -8.61 15.98 25.38
N TYR A 202 -9.84 15.66 25.80
CA TYR A 202 -11.02 16.46 25.45
C TYR A 202 -10.95 17.89 26.01
N ALA A 203 -10.47 18.06 27.25
CA ALA A 203 -10.32 19.38 27.86
C ALA A 203 -9.28 20.23 27.11
N ILE A 204 -8.13 19.66 26.77
CA ILE A 204 -7.07 20.33 25.99
C ILE A 204 -7.60 20.71 24.61
N GLY A 205 -8.29 19.80 23.92
CA GLY A 205 -8.82 20.08 22.59
C GLY A 205 -9.98 21.08 22.56
N GLY A 206 -10.73 21.22 23.66
CA GLY A 206 -11.77 22.26 23.78
C GLY A 206 -11.17 23.65 23.98
N ASN A 207 -10.21 23.78 24.89
CA ASN A 207 -9.43 25.00 25.10
C ASN A 207 -8.17 24.70 25.92
N GLU A 208 -7.01 24.69 25.26
CA GLU A 208 -5.72 24.37 25.89
C GLU A 208 -5.34 25.32 27.03
N GLU A 209 -5.66 26.61 26.89
CA GLU A 209 -5.36 27.64 27.88
C GLU A 209 -6.22 27.44 29.13
N ALA A 210 -7.52 27.21 28.96
CA ALA A 210 -8.44 26.93 30.07
C ALA A 210 -8.07 25.61 30.77
N ALA A 211 -7.67 24.58 30.03
CA ALA A 211 -7.18 23.33 30.60
C ALA A 211 -5.94 23.54 31.47
N ARG A 212 -4.99 24.37 31.03
CA ARG A 212 -3.79 24.73 31.81
C ARG A 212 -4.15 25.49 33.08
N LEU A 213 -5.01 26.51 32.98
CA LEU A 213 -5.46 27.31 34.12
C LEU A 213 -6.28 26.46 35.12
N SER A 214 -6.95 25.41 34.65
CA SER A 214 -7.66 24.43 35.48
C SER A 214 -6.74 23.37 36.12
N GLY A 215 -5.42 23.55 36.04
CA GLY A 215 -4.42 22.70 36.72
C GLY A 215 -3.96 21.47 35.93
N LEU A 216 -4.42 21.27 34.69
CA LEU A 216 -3.92 20.16 33.87
C LEU A 216 -2.48 20.42 33.44
N ARG A 217 -1.61 19.42 33.63
CA ARG A 217 -0.23 19.43 33.14
C ARG A 217 -0.19 19.18 31.63
N VAL A 218 -0.68 20.13 30.84
CA VAL A 218 -0.88 20.03 29.37
C VAL A 218 0.34 19.45 28.66
N LYS A 219 1.55 19.94 28.97
CA LYS A 219 2.80 19.44 28.37
C LYS A 219 3.02 17.93 28.57
N ARG A 220 2.75 17.43 29.79
CA ARG A 220 2.89 15.99 30.09
C ARG A 220 1.79 15.16 29.42
N GLN A 221 0.59 15.73 29.29
CA GLN A 221 -0.50 15.05 28.58
C GLN A 221 -0.19 14.92 27.09
N LYS A 222 0.30 16.00 26.45
CA LYS A 222 0.74 15.96 25.05
C LYS A 222 1.85 14.93 24.80
N LEU A 223 2.83 14.80 25.70
CA LEU A 223 3.81 13.71 25.62
C LEU A 223 3.16 12.33 25.58
N ALA A 224 2.23 12.05 26.50
CA ALA A 224 1.52 10.78 26.54
C ALA A 224 0.64 10.54 25.31
N ILE A 225 -0.01 11.59 24.79
CA ILE A 225 -0.85 11.53 23.58
C ILE A 225 -0.04 11.09 22.37
N TYR A 226 1.11 11.74 22.11
CA TYR A 226 1.93 11.38 20.95
C TYR A 226 2.67 10.04 21.16
N ALA A 227 3.03 9.68 22.39
CA ALA A 227 3.54 8.33 22.70
C ALA A 227 2.51 7.23 22.39
N LEU A 228 1.24 7.45 22.72
CA LEU A 228 0.14 6.54 22.36
C LEU A 228 -0.06 6.47 20.84
N SER A 229 0.02 7.61 20.13
CA SER A 229 -0.01 7.63 18.66
C SER A 229 1.10 6.74 18.07
N GLY A 230 2.33 6.91 18.56
CA GLY A 230 3.49 6.11 18.16
C GLY A 230 3.37 4.61 18.49
N LEU A 231 2.80 4.26 19.65
CA LEU A 231 2.49 2.87 20.03
C LEU A 231 1.52 2.21 19.03
N PHE A 232 0.44 2.91 18.68
CA PHE A 232 -0.55 2.40 17.73
C PHE A 232 0.03 2.34 16.31
N ALA A 233 0.90 3.28 15.92
CA ALA A 233 1.65 3.21 14.68
C ALA A 233 2.56 1.98 14.61
N ALA A 234 3.31 1.70 15.68
CA ALA A 234 4.13 0.49 15.75
C ALA A 234 3.28 -0.79 15.67
N ALA A 235 2.16 -0.85 16.40
CA ALA A 235 1.26 -2.01 16.35
C ALA A 235 0.68 -2.23 14.94
N ALA A 236 0.25 -1.15 14.26
CA ALA A 236 -0.21 -1.23 12.88
C ALA A 236 0.90 -1.69 11.91
N GLY A 237 2.13 -1.18 12.08
CA GLY A 237 3.29 -1.59 11.30
C GLY A 237 3.61 -3.07 11.46
N ILE A 238 3.62 -3.58 12.71
CA ILE A 238 3.83 -5.00 13.00
C ILE A 238 2.74 -5.85 12.35
N VAL A 239 1.46 -5.47 12.47
CA VAL A 239 0.34 -6.19 11.85
C VAL A 239 0.48 -6.21 10.33
N LEU A 240 0.78 -5.06 9.72
CA LEU A 240 0.93 -4.94 8.28
C LEU A 240 2.09 -5.80 7.76
N ALA A 241 3.25 -5.70 8.41
CA ALA A 241 4.44 -6.41 7.99
C ALA A 241 4.26 -7.92 8.20
N SER A 242 3.64 -8.35 9.31
CA SER A 242 3.34 -9.77 9.56
C SER A 242 2.37 -10.33 8.53
N ARG A 243 1.34 -9.56 8.15
CA ARG A 243 0.41 -9.91 7.06
C ARG A 243 1.14 -10.15 5.73
N LEU A 244 2.16 -9.34 5.45
CA LEU A 244 2.96 -9.46 4.23
C LEU A 244 4.12 -10.45 4.38
N SER A 245 4.46 -10.96 5.57
CA SER A 245 5.68 -11.75 5.78
C SER A 245 6.98 -11.05 5.29
N SER A 246 6.95 -9.72 5.17
CA SER A 246 8.03 -8.87 4.67
C SER A 246 7.85 -7.45 5.20
N ALA A 247 8.93 -6.83 5.67
CA ALA A 247 8.94 -5.42 6.03
C ALA A 247 9.44 -4.59 4.84
N GLN A 248 8.52 -3.84 4.24
CA GLN A 248 8.85 -2.91 3.15
C GLN A 248 9.16 -1.53 3.70
N PRO A 249 10.33 -0.94 3.37
CA PRO A 249 10.69 0.36 3.92
C PRO A 249 9.76 1.48 3.45
N GLN A 250 9.07 1.29 2.32
CA GLN A 250 8.07 2.21 1.80
C GLN A 250 6.62 1.92 2.25
N ALA A 251 6.39 0.88 3.06
CA ALA A 251 5.05 0.49 3.52
C ALA A 251 4.27 1.64 4.18
N ALA A 252 2.94 1.51 4.21
CA ALA A 252 2.02 2.46 4.84
C ALA A 252 2.18 3.92 4.36
N GLN A 253 2.63 4.13 3.12
CA GLN A 253 2.71 5.47 2.53
C GLN A 253 1.30 6.01 2.26
N GLY A 254 1.01 7.23 2.73
CA GLY A 254 -0.32 7.83 2.60
C GLY A 254 -1.34 7.32 3.61
N TYR A 255 -1.01 6.29 4.41
CA TYR A 255 -1.93 5.75 5.43
C TYR A 255 -2.17 6.76 6.55
N GLU A 256 -1.27 7.73 6.75
CA GLU A 256 -1.50 8.88 7.63
C GLU A 256 -2.71 9.72 7.20
N LEU A 257 -2.92 9.91 5.89
CA LEU A 257 -4.06 10.65 5.36
C LEU A 257 -5.34 9.81 5.47
N ASP A 258 -5.25 8.50 5.23
CA ASP A 258 -6.36 7.57 5.42
C ASP A 258 -6.81 7.49 6.88
N ALA A 259 -5.86 7.49 7.82
CA ALA A 259 -6.14 7.47 9.25
C ALA A 259 -6.86 8.75 9.68
N ILE A 260 -6.38 9.93 9.24
CA ILE A 260 -7.05 11.21 9.50
C ILE A 260 -8.46 11.21 8.89
N ALA A 261 -8.59 10.76 7.64
CA ALA A 261 -9.87 10.65 6.95
C ALA A 261 -10.85 9.75 7.71
N ALA A 262 -10.42 8.57 8.15
CA ALA A 262 -11.24 7.66 8.94
C ALA A 262 -11.74 8.31 10.23
N VAL A 263 -10.86 9.03 10.95
CA VAL A 263 -11.22 9.74 12.19
C VAL A 263 -12.24 10.85 11.93
N VAL A 264 -12.06 11.62 10.85
CA VAL A 264 -12.95 12.74 10.50
C VAL A 264 -14.29 12.27 9.95
N ILE A 265 -14.31 11.27 9.05
CA ILE A 265 -15.54 10.60 8.58
C ILE A 265 -16.29 9.98 9.78
N GLY A 266 -15.54 9.45 10.74
CA GLY A 266 -16.05 8.93 12.02
C GLY A 266 -16.66 9.98 12.95
N GLY A 267 -16.55 11.28 12.61
CA GLY A 267 -17.19 12.39 13.32
C GLY A 267 -16.33 13.06 14.39
N ALA A 268 -15.02 12.82 14.41
CA ALA A 268 -14.11 13.60 15.25
C ALA A 268 -13.81 14.97 14.61
N SER A 269 -13.52 15.96 15.44
CA SER A 269 -13.26 17.34 15.01
C SER A 269 -11.76 17.62 14.93
N LEU A 270 -11.28 18.10 13.77
CA LEU A 270 -9.91 18.60 13.63
C LEU A 270 -9.59 19.80 14.54
N ALA A 271 -10.62 20.51 15.01
CA ALA A 271 -10.45 21.58 16.01
C ALA A 271 -10.29 21.05 17.44
N GLY A 272 -10.39 19.74 17.66
CA GLY A 272 -10.32 19.11 18.97
C GLY A 272 -11.65 19.03 19.73
N GLY A 273 -11.59 18.42 20.92
CA GLY A 273 -12.69 18.35 21.87
C GLY A 273 -13.81 17.37 21.52
N THR A 274 -13.77 16.72 20.36
CA THR A 274 -14.81 15.75 19.91
C THR A 274 -14.18 14.59 19.14
N GLY A 275 -14.62 13.37 19.44
CA GLY A 275 -14.21 12.13 18.76
C GLY A 275 -14.52 10.91 19.62
N LYS A 276 -14.69 9.73 19.02
CA LYS A 276 -14.94 8.46 19.73
C LYS A 276 -14.31 7.30 18.97
N ALA A 277 -13.78 6.33 19.69
CA ALA A 277 -13.21 5.11 19.10
C ALA A 277 -14.21 4.39 18.15
N SER A 278 -15.49 4.31 18.52
CA SER A 278 -16.52 3.69 17.67
C SER A 278 -16.75 4.44 16.37
N GLY A 279 -16.65 5.78 16.39
CA GLY A 279 -16.76 6.60 15.18
C GLY A 279 -15.58 6.36 14.25
N THR A 280 -14.37 6.37 14.80
CA THR A 280 -13.13 6.06 14.08
C THR A 280 -13.17 4.69 13.39
N LEU A 281 -13.65 3.65 14.09
CA LEU A 281 -13.80 2.32 13.50
C LEU A 281 -14.78 2.32 12.32
N ILE A 282 -15.93 2.99 12.45
CA ILE A 282 -16.92 3.11 11.38
C ILE A 282 -16.31 3.85 10.17
N GLY A 283 -15.57 4.94 10.40
CA GLY A 283 -14.89 5.67 9.34
C GLY A 283 -13.84 4.84 8.60
N ALA A 284 -13.05 4.05 9.33
CA ALA A 284 -12.09 3.12 8.73
C ALA A 284 -12.78 2.02 7.90
N LEU A 285 -13.91 1.49 8.40
CA LEU A 285 -14.72 0.52 7.67
C LEU A 285 -15.35 1.10 6.40
N ILE A 286 -15.80 2.37 6.41
CA ILE A 286 -16.30 3.05 5.21
C ILE A 286 -15.22 3.09 4.12
N LEU A 287 -14.00 3.49 4.48
CA LEU A 287 -12.88 3.53 3.53
C LEU A 287 -12.51 2.13 3.01
N ALA A 288 -12.48 1.13 3.89
CA ALA A 288 -12.18 -0.25 3.50
C ALA A 288 -13.23 -0.85 2.57
N VAL A 289 -14.52 -0.68 2.90
CA VAL A 289 -15.64 -1.12 2.06
C VAL A 289 -15.60 -0.40 0.70
N LEU A 290 -15.33 0.90 0.67
CA LEU A 290 -15.25 1.66 -0.56
C LEU A 290 -14.10 1.16 -1.47
N ARG A 291 -12.90 0.95 -0.90
CA ARG A 291 -11.75 0.40 -1.63
C ARG A 291 -12.01 -0.98 -2.17
N ASN A 292 -12.48 -1.89 -1.31
CA ASN A 292 -12.78 -3.26 -1.70
C ASN A 292 -13.87 -3.29 -2.78
N GLY A 293 -14.95 -2.55 -2.60
CA GLY A 293 -16.05 -2.46 -3.55
C GLY A 293 -15.64 -1.91 -4.91
N LEU A 294 -14.86 -0.81 -4.95
CA LEU A 294 -14.33 -0.28 -6.21
C LEU A 294 -13.37 -1.27 -6.90
N ASN A 295 -12.62 -2.06 -6.13
CA ASN A 295 -11.74 -3.08 -6.66
C ASN A 295 -12.53 -4.26 -7.27
N LEU A 296 -13.60 -4.73 -6.60
CA LEU A 296 -14.51 -5.76 -7.14
C LEU A 296 -15.20 -5.28 -8.44
N LEU A 297 -15.46 -3.99 -8.54
CA LEU A 297 -16.00 -3.36 -9.76
C LEU A 297 -14.92 -3.08 -10.83
N SER A 298 -13.70 -3.58 -10.63
CA SER A 298 -12.57 -3.42 -11.56
C SER A 298 -12.23 -1.95 -11.89
N VAL A 299 -12.53 -1.02 -10.97
CA VAL A 299 -12.18 0.39 -11.12
C VAL A 299 -10.66 0.53 -10.94
N SER A 300 -9.99 1.23 -11.86
CA SER A 300 -8.54 1.40 -11.78
C SER A 300 -8.13 2.14 -10.51
N ALA A 301 -6.96 1.80 -9.97
CA ALA A 301 -6.45 2.39 -8.73
C ALA A 301 -6.34 3.94 -8.78
N PHE A 302 -6.04 4.50 -9.96
CA PHE A 302 -6.02 5.95 -10.19
C PHE A 302 -7.39 6.59 -9.93
N TRP A 303 -8.47 5.99 -10.43
CA TRP A 303 -9.83 6.49 -10.18
C TRP A 303 -10.27 6.24 -8.74
N GLN A 304 -9.83 5.16 -8.11
CA GLN A 304 -10.09 4.91 -6.68
C GLN A 304 -9.56 6.05 -5.82
N GLN A 305 -8.34 6.55 -6.08
CA GLN A 305 -7.76 7.68 -5.34
C GLN A 305 -8.61 8.95 -5.49
N VAL A 306 -9.09 9.25 -6.70
CA VAL A 306 -9.98 10.39 -6.96
C VAL A 306 -11.29 10.27 -6.17
N VAL A 307 -11.95 9.11 -6.24
CA VAL A 307 -13.22 8.86 -5.54
C VAL A 307 -13.04 8.99 -4.02
N ILE A 308 -11.99 8.39 -3.46
CA ILE A 308 -11.70 8.47 -2.03
C ILE A 308 -11.43 9.93 -1.62
N GLY A 309 -10.63 10.67 -2.38
CA GLY A 309 -10.36 12.08 -2.12
C GLY A 309 -11.63 12.94 -2.11
N VAL A 310 -12.52 12.74 -3.09
CA VAL A 310 -13.83 13.42 -3.17
C VAL A 310 -14.71 13.08 -1.98
N VAL A 311 -14.79 11.80 -1.59
CA VAL A 311 -15.55 11.34 -0.42
C VAL A 311 -15.06 12.00 0.86
N ILE A 312 -13.74 12.08 1.06
CA ILE A 312 -13.14 12.72 2.23
C ILE A 312 -13.47 14.22 2.25
N ALA A 313 -13.26 14.92 1.12
CA ALA A 313 -13.55 16.35 1.01
C ALA A 313 -15.02 16.66 1.32
N LEU A 314 -15.94 15.85 0.82
CA LEU A 314 -17.38 16.02 1.06
C LEU A 314 -17.76 15.67 2.50
N ALA A 315 -17.13 14.68 3.13
CA ALA A 315 -17.32 14.39 4.55
C ALA A 315 -16.91 15.58 5.43
N VAL A 316 -15.75 16.17 5.16
CA VAL A 316 -15.23 17.35 5.87
C VAL A 316 -16.12 18.57 5.63
N LEU A 317 -16.55 18.79 4.39
CA LEU A 317 -17.42 19.91 4.03
C LEU A 317 -18.76 19.83 4.76
N LEU A 318 -19.40 18.64 4.74
CA LEU A 318 -20.65 18.40 5.46
C LEU A 318 -20.49 18.64 6.95
N ASP A 319 -19.40 18.19 7.56
CA ASP A 319 -19.12 18.45 8.97
C ASP A 319 -18.95 19.95 9.27
N THR A 320 -18.24 20.67 8.41
CA THR A 320 -18.04 22.13 8.53
C THR A 320 -19.36 22.89 8.44
N VAL A 321 -20.23 22.55 7.48
CA VAL A 321 -21.55 23.15 7.32
C VAL A 321 -22.47 22.80 8.50
N ARG A 322 -22.44 21.55 8.98
CA ARG A 322 -23.23 21.11 10.15
C ARG A 322 -22.87 21.90 11.40
N ARG A 323 -21.58 22.21 11.59
CA ARG A 323 -21.09 23.04 12.70
C ARG A 323 -21.53 24.50 12.57
N LYS A 324 -21.42 25.11 11.39
CA LYS A 324 -21.89 26.49 11.14
C LYS A 324 -23.39 26.63 11.39
N ALA A 325 -24.19 25.62 11.02
CA ALA A 325 -25.63 25.61 11.26
C ALA A 325 -26.02 25.38 12.75
N GLY A 326 -25.18 24.68 13.52
CA GLY A 326 -25.36 24.49 14.97
C GLY A 326 -24.90 25.69 15.81
N ALA A 327 -23.97 26.50 15.30
CA ALA A 327 -23.51 27.74 15.91
C ALA A 327 -24.48 28.90 15.58
N THR A 328 -25.72 28.84 16.08
CA THR A 328 -26.56 30.05 16.10
C THR A 328 -26.15 30.90 17.32
N PRO A 329 -25.92 32.22 17.19
CA PRO A 329 -25.59 33.06 18.32
C PRO A 329 -26.73 33.03 19.34
N VAL A 330 -26.41 32.83 20.62
CA VAL A 330 -27.33 33.12 21.72
C VAL A 330 -27.43 34.64 21.83
N THR A 331 -28.26 35.26 20.98
CA THR A 331 -28.76 36.61 21.23
C THR A 331 -30.14 36.50 21.84
N SER A 332 -30.24 37.04 23.05
CA SER A 332 -31.44 37.32 23.83
C SER A 332 -32.63 37.82 23.01
N GLY A 333 -33.82 37.26 23.26
CA GLY A 333 -35.08 37.85 22.80
C GLY A 333 -36.20 36.82 22.69
N ALA A 334 -37.29 37.08 23.41
CA ALA A 334 -38.46 36.22 23.52
C ALA A 334 -39.23 36.05 22.19
N GLY A 335 -39.92 34.91 22.07
CA GLY A 335 -41.19 34.80 21.34
C GLY A 335 -41.16 34.02 20.01
N GLY A 336 -42.06 33.04 19.90
CA GLY A 336 -42.73 32.73 18.64
C GLY A 336 -42.21 31.51 17.87
N ALA A 337 -42.99 30.43 17.92
CA ALA A 337 -42.81 29.23 17.14
C ALA A 337 -42.90 29.48 15.62
N ALA A 338 -41.99 28.87 14.85
CA ALA A 338 -42.23 28.47 13.46
C ALA A 338 -41.30 27.29 13.11
N GLY A 339 -41.89 26.19 12.65
CA GLY A 339 -41.22 24.91 12.44
C GLY A 339 -40.06 25.01 11.44
N ARG A 340 -38.85 24.65 11.90
CA ARG A 340 -37.72 24.33 11.02
C ARG A 340 -37.67 22.82 10.81
N LYS A 341 -38.17 22.37 9.66
CA LYS A 341 -37.78 21.07 9.09
C LYS A 341 -36.28 21.14 8.72
N GLY A 342 -35.42 20.77 9.66
CA GLY A 342 -33.98 20.54 9.44
C GLY A 342 -33.37 19.95 10.71
N PRO A 343 -32.91 18.68 10.68
CA PRO A 343 -31.54 18.37 10.26
C PRO A 343 -31.37 17.03 9.49
N GLN A 344 -32.47 16.40 9.06
CA GLN A 344 -32.40 15.06 8.45
C GLN A 344 -31.75 15.09 7.05
N ALA A 345 -32.09 16.06 6.19
CA ALA A 345 -31.54 16.15 4.83
C ALA A 345 -30.00 16.31 4.77
N VAL A 346 -29.39 16.94 5.80
CA VAL A 346 -27.93 17.15 5.88
C VAL A 346 -27.21 15.92 6.44
N LYS A 347 -27.86 15.12 7.29
CA LYS A 347 -27.31 13.86 7.83
C LYS A 347 -27.15 12.78 6.75
N TYR A 348 -28.01 12.78 5.73
CA TYR A 348 -27.94 11.84 4.60
C TYR A 348 -27.04 12.30 3.45
N GLY A 349 -26.49 13.53 3.51
CA GLY A 349 -25.64 14.07 2.45
C GLY A 349 -24.40 13.23 2.15
N LEU A 350 -23.77 12.66 3.18
CA LEU A 350 -22.57 11.81 3.01
C LEU A 350 -22.91 10.48 2.35
N ALA A 351 -24.05 9.88 2.73
CA ALA A 351 -24.52 8.63 2.16
C ALA A 351 -24.96 8.79 0.69
N VAL A 352 -25.64 9.89 0.37
CA VAL A 352 -26.04 10.23 -1.01
C VAL A 352 -24.81 10.51 -1.87
N VAL A 353 -23.79 11.19 -1.35
CA VAL A 353 -22.51 11.42 -2.02
C VAL A 353 -21.76 10.12 -2.28
N LEU A 354 -21.66 9.24 -1.28
CA LEU A 354 -21.00 7.94 -1.40
C LEU A 354 -21.68 7.08 -2.47
N VAL A 355 -23.01 7.03 -2.48
CA VAL A 355 -23.79 6.29 -3.48
C VAL A 355 -23.70 6.95 -4.85
N ALA A 356 -23.73 8.28 -4.95
CA ALA A 356 -23.60 8.97 -6.24
C ALA A 356 -22.19 8.83 -6.84
N ALA A 357 -21.14 8.82 -6.02
CA ALA A 357 -19.77 8.58 -6.46
C ALA A 357 -19.58 7.13 -6.95
N VAL A 358 -20.19 6.17 -6.25
CA VAL A 358 -20.24 4.76 -6.65
C VAL A 358 -21.03 4.58 -7.96
N VAL A 359 -22.28 5.04 -8.01
CA VAL A 359 -23.19 4.86 -9.15
C VAL A 359 -22.73 5.67 -10.37
N GLY A 360 -22.15 6.86 -10.18
CA GLY A 360 -21.55 7.66 -11.24
C GLY A 360 -20.31 7.02 -11.86
N GLY A 361 -19.51 6.31 -11.05
CA GLY A 361 -18.40 5.49 -11.55
C GLY A 361 -18.88 4.31 -12.39
N LEU A 362 -19.94 3.64 -11.95
CA LEU A 362 -20.52 2.47 -12.64
C LEU A 362 -21.12 2.77 -14.02
N SER A 363 -21.79 3.90 -14.19
CA SER A 363 -22.40 4.28 -15.48
C SER A 363 -21.39 4.54 -16.60
N ILE A 364 -20.10 4.71 -16.27
CA ILE A 364 -19.03 4.93 -17.25
C ILE A 364 -18.38 3.60 -17.69
N PHE A 365 -18.51 2.53 -16.89
CA PHE A 365 -17.76 1.29 -17.10
C PHE A 365 -18.60 0.03 -17.32
N ASN A 366 -19.92 0.10 -17.18
CA ASN A 366 -20.76 -1.08 -17.32
C ASN A 366 -21.20 -1.31 -18.78
N ASN A 367 -20.37 -2.02 -19.55
CA ASN A 367 -20.82 -2.75 -20.73
C ASN A 367 -21.17 -4.18 -20.27
N GLY A 368 -22.37 -4.33 -19.72
CA GLY A 368 -22.91 -5.65 -19.39
C GLY A 368 -23.71 -6.22 -20.55
N SER A 369 -23.33 -7.40 -21.03
CA SER A 369 -24.31 -8.42 -21.38
C SER A 369 -23.77 -9.81 -21.06
N SER A 370 -24.70 -10.64 -20.59
CA SER A 370 -24.54 -11.90 -19.87
C SER A 370 -24.32 -13.12 -20.78
N SER A 371 -24.03 -14.25 -20.11
CA SER A 371 -24.24 -15.65 -20.52
C SER A 371 -23.15 -16.38 -21.33
N SER A 372 -22.21 -16.99 -20.59
CA SER A 372 -21.63 -18.35 -20.75
C SER A 372 -20.52 -18.54 -19.71
N GLU A 373 -20.28 -19.77 -19.25
CA GLU A 373 -19.18 -20.17 -18.35
C GLU A 373 -17.80 -19.91 -18.98
N LYS A 374 -17.41 -18.64 -19.11
CA LYS A 374 -16.06 -18.27 -19.51
C LYS A 374 -15.15 -18.43 -18.30
N PRO A 375 -13.99 -19.09 -18.43
CA PRO A 375 -13.01 -19.15 -17.36
C PRO A 375 -12.62 -17.72 -16.93
N LYS A 376 -12.72 -17.43 -15.64
CA LYS A 376 -12.33 -16.18 -15.01
C LYS A 376 -10.87 -16.24 -14.59
N VAL A 377 -10.07 -15.29 -15.04
CA VAL A 377 -8.65 -15.16 -14.69
C VAL A 377 -8.41 -13.80 -14.05
N GLY A 378 -7.86 -13.79 -12.84
CA GLY A 378 -7.38 -12.56 -12.21
C GLY A 378 -5.91 -12.31 -12.57
N LEU A 379 -5.56 -11.13 -13.06
CA LEU A 379 -4.17 -10.69 -13.27
C LEU A 379 -3.85 -9.51 -12.35
N SER A 380 -2.92 -9.69 -11.42
CA SER A 380 -2.37 -8.60 -10.60
C SER A 380 -0.95 -8.28 -11.03
N LEU A 381 -0.72 -7.05 -11.49
CA LEU A 381 0.58 -6.54 -11.90
C LEU A 381 1.16 -5.60 -10.84
N SER A 382 2.49 -5.59 -10.69
CA SER A 382 3.15 -4.74 -9.68
C SER A 382 2.92 -3.26 -9.95
N THR A 383 2.95 -2.83 -11.22
CA THR A 383 2.65 -1.46 -11.62
C THR A 383 2.23 -1.38 -13.10
N LEU A 384 1.36 -0.43 -13.45
CA LEU A 384 1.11 -0.04 -14.85
C LEU A 384 1.80 1.27 -15.26
N ASN A 385 2.63 1.86 -14.38
CA ASN A 385 3.41 3.07 -14.69
C ASN A 385 4.66 2.78 -15.54
N ASN A 386 5.01 1.51 -15.75
CA ASN A 386 6.15 1.10 -16.57
C ASN A 386 5.66 0.44 -17.88
N PRO A 387 6.14 0.88 -19.06
CA PRO A 387 5.77 0.32 -20.36
C PRO A 387 5.95 -1.20 -20.51
N PHE A 388 6.90 -1.80 -19.79
CA PHE A 388 7.13 -3.24 -19.77
C PHE A 388 5.89 -4.02 -19.29
N PHE A 389 5.31 -3.62 -18.15
CA PHE A 389 4.11 -4.28 -17.61
C PHE A 389 2.85 -3.97 -18.42
N VAL A 390 2.79 -2.80 -19.07
CA VAL A 390 1.73 -2.49 -20.04
C VAL A 390 1.75 -3.49 -21.22
N GLN A 391 2.94 -3.89 -21.68
CA GLN A 391 3.07 -4.91 -22.72
C GLN A 391 2.70 -6.32 -22.23
N ILE A 392 3.05 -6.69 -20.98
CA ILE A 392 2.58 -7.94 -20.36
C ILE A 392 1.04 -7.97 -20.32
N LYS A 393 0.41 -6.89 -19.86
CA LYS A 393 -1.05 -6.75 -19.87
C LYS A 393 -1.62 -6.94 -21.27
N ALA A 394 -1.06 -6.28 -22.29
CA ALA A 394 -1.55 -6.37 -23.66
C ALA A 394 -1.47 -7.80 -24.21
N GLY A 395 -0.37 -8.51 -23.95
CA GLY A 395 -0.19 -9.92 -24.33
C GLY A 395 -1.19 -10.85 -23.64
N ALA A 396 -1.38 -10.66 -22.33
CA ALA A 396 -2.36 -11.41 -21.54
C ALA A 396 -3.80 -11.18 -22.02
N GLN A 397 -4.19 -9.92 -22.28
CA GLN A 397 -5.52 -9.57 -22.77
C GLN A 397 -5.80 -10.14 -24.17
N ALA A 398 -4.82 -10.07 -25.08
CA ALA A 398 -4.95 -10.65 -26.40
C ALA A 398 -5.15 -12.17 -26.36
N GLU A 399 -4.42 -12.86 -25.49
CA GLU A 399 -4.53 -14.31 -25.33
C GLU A 399 -5.83 -14.73 -24.63
N ALA A 400 -6.23 -14.03 -23.57
CA ALA A 400 -7.51 -14.29 -22.89
C ALA A 400 -8.69 -14.14 -23.86
N LYS A 401 -8.70 -13.08 -24.68
CA LYS A 401 -9.71 -12.88 -25.73
C LYS A 401 -9.70 -14.02 -26.76
N LYS A 402 -8.52 -14.47 -27.17
CA LYS A 402 -8.36 -15.58 -28.13
C LYS A 402 -8.87 -16.91 -27.56
N LEU A 403 -8.66 -17.16 -26.27
CA LEU A 403 -9.06 -18.39 -25.58
C LEU A 403 -10.48 -18.33 -24.98
N GLY A 404 -11.17 -17.18 -25.10
CA GLY A 404 -12.53 -17.01 -24.59
C GLY A 404 -12.62 -16.88 -23.06
N ALA A 405 -11.52 -16.52 -22.39
CA ALA A 405 -11.48 -16.27 -20.95
C ALA A 405 -11.83 -14.82 -20.61
N ASP A 406 -12.44 -14.62 -19.43
CA ASP A 406 -12.64 -13.30 -18.85
C ASP A 406 -11.43 -12.92 -18.00
N LEU A 407 -10.76 -11.82 -18.33
CA LEU A 407 -9.50 -11.40 -17.68
C LEU A 407 -9.68 -10.08 -16.95
N THR A 408 -9.68 -10.14 -15.63
CA THR A 408 -9.68 -8.96 -14.76
C THR A 408 -8.25 -8.55 -14.45
N VAL A 409 -7.85 -7.33 -14.83
CA VAL A 409 -6.49 -6.82 -14.62
C VAL A 409 -6.48 -5.74 -13.54
N THR A 410 -5.62 -5.91 -12.54
CA THR A 410 -5.43 -4.96 -11.43
C THR A 410 -4.00 -4.43 -11.38
N ASP A 411 -3.84 -3.20 -10.89
CA ASP A 411 -2.57 -2.48 -10.74
C ASP A 411 -2.28 -2.27 -9.26
N ALA A 412 -1.18 -2.83 -8.76
CA ALA A 412 -0.78 -2.70 -7.36
C ALA A 412 -0.05 -1.39 -7.04
N GLN A 413 0.33 -0.58 -8.04
CA GLN A 413 1.02 0.70 -7.86
C GLN A 413 2.31 0.61 -7.02
N ASN A 414 3.01 -0.52 -7.09
CA ASN A 414 4.16 -0.87 -6.26
C ASN A 414 3.86 -0.90 -4.74
N ASP A 415 2.59 -1.05 -4.34
CA ASP A 415 2.17 -1.27 -2.96
C ASP A 415 1.80 -2.76 -2.76
N ALA A 416 2.60 -3.48 -1.97
CA ALA A 416 2.35 -4.89 -1.74
C ALA A 416 1.09 -5.16 -0.90
N SER A 417 0.68 -4.22 -0.06
CA SER A 417 -0.57 -4.32 0.72
C SER A 417 -1.77 -4.26 -0.21
N GLN A 418 -1.71 -3.38 -1.21
CA GLN A 418 -2.70 -3.28 -2.28
C GLN A 418 -2.71 -4.54 -3.14
N GLN A 419 -1.54 -5.07 -3.52
CA GLN A 419 -1.48 -6.35 -4.23
C GLN A 419 -2.06 -7.51 -3.40
N ALA A 420 -1.74 -7.57 -2.11
CA ALA A 420 -2.29 -8.59 -1.22
C ALA A 420 -3.82 -8.52 -1.17
N ASN A 421 -4.40 -7.31 -1.15
CA ASN A 421 -5.86 -7.10 -1.23
C ASN A 421 -6.42 -7.60 -2.57
N GLN A 422 -5.75 -7.30 -3.69
CA GLN A 422 -6.20 -7.73 -5.03
C GLN A 422 -6.24 -9.26 -5.16
N LEU A 423 -5.19 -9.95 -4.71
CA LEU A 423 -5.13 -11.41 -4.73
C LEU A 423 -6.21 -12.04 -3.82
N GLN A 424 -6.48 -11.44 -2.66
CA GLN A 424 -7.54 -11.87 -1.76
C GLN A 424 -8.94 -11.64 -2.36
N ASN A 425 -9.14 -10.52 -3.09
CA ASN A 425 -10.37 -10.26 -3.82
C ASN A 425 -10.60 -11.31 -4.91
N PHE A 426 -9.61 -11.59 -5.75
CA PHE A 426 -9.73 -12.67 -6.76
C PHE A 426 -10.05 -14.03 -6.13
N THR A 427 -9.43 -14.33 -4.99
CA THR A 427 -9.73 -15.56 -4.23
C THR A 427 -11.18 -15.57 -3.75
N SER A 428 -11.69 -14.44 -3.25
CA SER A 428 -13.06 -14.31 -2.73
C SER A 428 -14.13 -14.31 -3.84
N GLU A 429 -13.79 -13.78 -5.03
CA GLU A 429 -14.61 -13.81 -6.24
C GLU A 429 -14.71 -15.21 -6.86
N GLY A 430 -13.88 -16.16 -6.41
CA GLY A 430 -13.84 -17.52 -6.94
C GLY A 430 -13.40 -17.56 -8.41
N VAL A 431 -12.37 -16.80 -8.78
CA VAL A 431 -11.78 -16.92 -10.13
C VAL A 431 -11.17 -18.32 -10.33
N ASP A 432 -11.14 -18.80 -11.57
CA ASP A 432 -10.62 -20.14 -11.89
C ASP A 432 -9.10 -20.22 -11.80
N SER A 433 -8.39 -19.11 -11.98
CA SER A 433 -6.94 -19.02 -11.79
C SER A 433 -6.46 -17.58 -11.59
N ILE A 434 -5.27 -17.42 -11.01
CA ILE A 434 -4.64 -16.12 -10.79
C ILE A 434 -3.27 -16.06 -11.47
N VAL A 435 -3.01 -14.99 -12.19
CA VAL A 435 -1.67 -14.60 -12.64
C VAL A 435 -1.18 -13.44 -11.77
N VAL A 436 0.03 -13.55 -11.24
CA VAL A 436 0.62 -12.53 -10.37
C VAL A 436 2.03 -12.15 -10.81
N ASN A 437 2.26 -10.86 -11.02
CA ASN A 437 3.59 -10.27 -11.02
C ASN A 437 3.82 -9.60 -9.65
N PRO A 438 4.55 -10.25 -8.72
CA PRO A 438 4.66 -9.74 -7.37
C PRO A 438 5.41 -8.40 -7.27
N VAL A 439 4.87 -7.47 -6.48
CA VAL A 439 5.56 -6.25 -6.04
C VAL A 439 6.83 -6.64 -5.28
N ASP A 440 6.70 -7.58 -4.34
CA ASP A 440 7.78 -8.19 -3.58
C ASP A 440 7.55 -9.71 -3.50
N SER A 441 8.61 -10.49 -3.72
CA SER A 441 8.51 -11.95 -3.86
C SER A 441 8.06 -12.62 -2.56
N ASP A 442 8.45 -12.10 -1.40
CA ASP A 442 8.02 -12.62 -0.10
C ASP A 442 6.62 -12.10 0.28
N ALA A 443 6.34 -10.82 -0.02
CA ALA A 443 5.05 -10.19 0.27
C ALA A 443 3.83 -10.84 -0.37
N ALA A 444 3.99 -11.39 -1.57
CA ALA A 444 2.91 -12.09 -2.27
C ALA A 444 2.61 -13.49 -1.70
N GLY A 445 3.57 -14.10 -0.98
CA GLY A 445 3.50 -15.48 -0.49
C GLY A 445 2.22 -15.79 0.31
N PRO A 446 1.89 -15.00 1.37
CA PRO A 446 0.67 -15.21 2.15
C PRO A 446 -0.62 -15.22 1.32
N SER A 447 -0.78 -14.28 0.39
CA SER A 447 -1.98 -14.22 -0.46
C SER A 447 -2.04 -15.37 -1.46
N VAL A 448 -0.90 -15.81 -2.01
CA VAL A 448 -0.84 -17.01 -2.87
C VAL A 448 -1.16 -18.28 -2.09
N ARG A 449 -0.70 -18.40 -0.84
CA ARG A 449 -1.12 -19.52 0.04
C ARG A 449 -2.61 -19.49 0.33
N SER A 450 -3.23 -18.31 0.44
CA SER A 450 -4.68 -18.16 0.58
C SER A 450 -5.42 -18.70 -0.65
N ALA A 451 -5.00 -18.30 -1.86
CA ALA A 451 -5.57 -18.81 -3.10
C ALA A 451 -5.43 -20.34 -3.23
N ASN A 452 -4.25 -20.88 -2.90
CA ASN A 452 -3.99 -22.32 -2.89
C ASN A 452 -4.90 -23.09 -1.93
N LYS A 453 -5.28 -22.50 -0.78
CA LYS A 453 -6.21 -23.13 0.18
C LYS A 453 -7.65 -23.17 -0.34
N SER A 454 -7.99 -22.28 -1.26
CA SER A 454 -9.27 -22.27 -1.97
C SER A 454 -9.20 -23.04 -3.30
N ASP A 455 -8.18 -23.87 -3.50
CA ASP A 455 -7.93 -24.66 -4.71
C ASP A 455 -7.81 -23.82 -6.02
N ILE A 456 -7.46 -22.53 -5.89
CA ILE A 456 -7.24 -21.64 -7.05
C ILE A 456 -5.75 -21.68 -7.43
N PRO A 457 -5.39 -22.19 -8.63
CA PRO A 457 -4.01 -22.23 -9.07
C PRO A 457 -3.46 -20.83 -9.37
N VAL A 458 -2.22 -20.59 -8.94
CA VAL A 458 -1.53 -19.31 -9.16
C VAL A 458 -0.33 -19.49 -10.09
N VAL A 459 -0.23 -18.64 -11.10
CA VAL A 459 0.93 -18.54 -12.01
C VAL A 459 1.69 -17.26 -11.72
N GLY A 460 2.99 -17.36 -11.42
CA GLY A 460 3.88 -16.20 -11.35
C GLY A 460 4.26 -15.74 -12.76
N VAL A 461 4.31 -14.44 -12.99
CA VAL A 461 4.81 -13.86 -14.24
C VAL A 461 5.87 -12.79 -13.97
N ASP A 462 6.97 -12.83 -14.73
CA ASP A 462 8.17 -11.98 -14.62
C ASP A 462 8.97 -12.15 -13.31
N ARG A 463 8.29 -12.24 -12.16
CA ARG A 463 8.89 -12.45 -10.84
C ARG A 463 8.26 -13.66 -10.16
N GLY A 464 9.10 -14.44 -9.48
CA GLY A 464 8.68 -15.55 -8.62
C GLY A 464 8.05 -15.09 -7.30
N VAL A 465 7.25 -15.97 -6.71
CA VAL A 465 6.68 -15.83 -5.36
C VAL A 465 7.38 -16.80 -4.43
N ASN A 466 7.94 -16.29 -3.33
CA ASN A 466 8.63 -17.08 -2.33
C ASN A 466 7.64 -17.70 -1.32
N LYS A 467 8.02 -18.82 -0.72
CA LYS A 467 7.28 -19.49 0.37
C LYS A 467 5.81 -19.81 0.02
N ALA A 468 5.49 -19.99 -1.25
CA ALA A 468 4.17 -20.38 -1.72
C ALA A 468 4.29 -21.26 -2.97
N LYS A 469 3.31 -22.14 -3.17
CA LYS A 469 3.24 -22.98 -4.37
C LYS A 469 2.65 -22.17 -5.52
N THR A 470 3.33 -22.16 -6.66
CA THR A 470 2.78 -21.71 -7.94
C THR A 470 2.66 -22.89 -8.90
N ALA A 471 1.65 -22.87 -9.77
CA ALA A 471 1.48 -23.86 -10.82
C ALA A 471 2.57 -23.73 -11.90
N ALA A 472 2.96 -22.50 -12.21
CA ALA A 472 4.06 -22.17 -13.09
C ALA A 472 4.67 -20.83 -12.68
N LEU A 473 5.94 -20.63 -13.02
CA LEU A 473 6.59 -19.32 -13.10
C LEU A 473 6.97 -19.06 -14.55
N VAL A 474 6.37 -18.05 -15.16
CA VAL A 474 6.69 -17.59 -16.51
C VAL A 474 7.57 -16.36 -16.40
N ALA A 475 8.87 -16.52 -16.57
CA ALA A 475 9.84 -15.43 -16.43
C ALA A 475 10.83 -15.45 -17.59
N SER A 476 11.42 -14.29 -17.88
CA SER A 476 12.57 -14.24 -18.77
C SER A 476 13.73 -15.03 -18.18
N ASP A 477 14.61 -15.60 -19.02
CA ASP A 477 15.85 -16.20 -18.51
C ASP A 477 16.81 -15.08 -18.04
N ASN A 478 16.58 -14.58 -16.83
CA ASN A 478 17.30 -13.45 -16.26
C ASN A 478 18.78 -13.78 -16.02
N VAL A 479 19.12 -15.04 -15.70
CA VAL A 479 20.51 -15.47 -15.50
C VAL A 479 21.25 -15.47 -16.83
N GLU A 480 20.68 -16.08 -17.86
CA GLU A 480 21.24 -16.03 -19.22
C GLU A 480 21.33 -14.57 -19.71
N GLY A 481 20.29 -13.78 -19.48
CA GLY A 481 20.29 -12.37 -19.83
C GLY A 481 21.39 -11.56 -19.16
N GLY A 482 21.65 -11.81 -17.86
CA GLY A 482 22.77 -11.21 -17.14
C GLY A 482 24.11 -11.58 -17.79
N GLN A 483 24.31 -12.87 -18.10
CA GLN A 483 25.52 -13.36 -18.77
C GLN A 483 25.71 -12.74 -20.16
N LEU A 484 24.63 -12.63 -20.94
CA LEU A 484 24.63 -11.98 -22.24
C LEU A 484 24.95 -10.48 -22.13
N GLY A 485 24.42 -9.80 -21.11
CA GLY A 485 24.75 -8.41 -20.80
C GLY A 485 26.23 -8.22 -20.45
N ALA A 486 26.79 -9.10 -19.61
CA ALA A 486 28.20 -9.09 -19.24
C ALA A 486 29.10 -9.28 -20.47
N LYS A 487 28.78 -10.27 -21.31
CA LYS A 487 29.47 -10.53 -22.57
C LYS A 487 29.42 -9.31 -23.49
N ALA A 488 28.24 -8.73 -23.72
CA ALA A 488 28.08 -7.57 -24.59
C ALA A 488 28.90 -6.35 -24.11
N LEU A 489 28.89 -6.09 -22.80
CA LEU A 489 29.70 -5.00 -22.22
C LEU A 489 31.19 -5.27 -22.37
N ALA A 490 31.65 -6.45 -21.98
CA ALA A 490 33.06 -6.81 -21.97
C ALA A 490 33.65 -6.82 -23.38
N GLU A 491 32.95 -7.40 -24.37
CA GLU A 491 33.38 -7.38 -25.77
C GLU A 491 33.50 -5.94 -26.29
N LYS A 492 32.56 -5.07 -25.93
CA LYS A 492 32.58 -3.66 -26.34
C LYS A 492 33.73 -2.87 -25.70
N LEU A 493 34.14 -3.24 -24.48
CA LEU A 493 35.29 -2.66 -23.79
C LEU A 493 36.63 -3.30 -24.18
N GLY A 494 36.62 -4.35 -25.02
CA GLY A 494 37.83 -5.07 -25.40
C GLY A 494 38.39 -5.93 -24.26
N GLY A 495 37.53 -6.41 -23.36
CA GLY A 495 37.87 -7.33 -22.28
C GLY A 495 38.42 -6.71 -21.00
N LYS A 496 38.57 -5.37 -20.93
CA LYS A 496 39.14 -4.67 -19.77
C LYS A 496 38.49 -3.32 -19.49
N GLY A 497 38.50 -2.88 -18.24
CA GLY A 497 38.05 -1.54 -17.85
C GLY A 497 37.17 -1.50 -16.60
N LYS A 498 36.85 -0.29 -16.15
CA LYS A 498 36.07 -0.05 -14.93
C LYS A 498 34.60 0.12 -15.22
N ILE A 499 33.74 -0.58 -14.49
CA ILE A 499 32.29 -0.55 -14.68
C ILE A 499 31.54 -0.31 -13.37
N VAL A 500 30.32 0.21 -13.49
CA VAL A 500 29.36 0.28 -12.38
C VAL A 500 28.10 -0.52 -12.71
N ILE A 501 27.43 -1.01 -11.66
CA ILE A 501 26.18 -1.75 -11.78
C ILE A 501 25.06 -0.98 -11.09
N LEU A 502 23.99 -0.68 -11.83
CA LEU A 502 22.74 -0.15 -11.31
C LEU A 502 21.77 -1.31 -11.07
N GLN A 503 21.51 -1.59 -9.80
CA GLN A 503 20.68 -2.71 -9.37
C GLN A 503 19.21 -2.32 -9.35
N GLY A 504 18.36 -3.29 -9.66
CA GLY A 504 16.91 -3.15 -9.64
C GLY A 504 16.30 -3.00 -8.26
N LEU A 505 14.99 -3.19 -8.19
CA LEU A 505 14.27 -3.24 -6.93
C LEU A 505 14.71 -4.48 -6.16
N ALA A 506 15.36 -4.25 -5.02
CA ALA A 506 15.80 -5.32 -4.15
C ALA A 506 14.60 -6.13 -3.60
N GLY A 507 14.85 -7.40 -3.26
CA GLY A 507 13.79 -8.36 -2.92
C GLY A 507 13.14 -9.04 -4.14
N THR A 508 13.29 -8.49 -5.34
CA THR A 508 12.77 -9.12 -6.57
C THR A 508 13.68 -10.23 -7.10
N SER A 509 13.09 -11.31 -7.62
CA SER A 509 13.82 -12.38 -8.31
C SER A 509 14.56 -11.89 -9.54
N ALA A 510 13.94 -11.01 -10.34
CA ALA A 510 14.54 -10.45 -11.54
C ALA A 510 15.88 -9.73 -11.25
N SER A 511 15.93 -8.86 -10.22
CA SER A 511 17.18 -8.17 -9.86
C SER A 511 18.26 -9.16 -9.40
N ARG A 512 17.90 -10.10 -8.52
CA ARG A 512 18.84 -11.13 -8.03
C ARG A 512 19.42 -11.97 -9.16
N GLU A 513 18.59 -12.45 -10.08
CA GLU A 513 18.98 -13.33 -11.17
C GLU A 513 19.80 -12.61 -12.25
N ARG A 514 19.42 -11.38 -12.63
CA ARG A 514 20.18 -10.55 -13.58
C ARG A 514 21.57 -10.21 -13.03
N GLY A 515 21.63 -9.79 -11.77
CA GLY A 515 22.89 -9.49 -11.08
C GLY A 515 23.79 -10.72 -11.00
N ALA A 516 23.27 -11.86 -10.52
CA ALA A 516 24.04 -13.10 -10.43
C ALA A 516 24.52 -13.61 -11.79
N GLY A 517 23.66 -13.55 -12.83
CA GLY A 517 24.03 -13.91 -14.19
C GLY A 517 25.13 -13.00 -14.76
N PHE A 518 25.05 -11.70 -14.50
CA PHE A 518 26.06 -10.75 -14.93
C PHE A 518 27.41 -11.00 -14.25
N GLU A 519 27.41 -11.24 -12.94
CA GLU A 519 28.63 -11.59 -12.20
C GLU A 519 29.25 -12.91 -12.67
N GLU A 520 28.44 -13.93 -12.95
CA GLU A 520 28.92 -15.18 -13.53
C GLU A 520 29.54 -14.95 -14.91
N GLY A 521 28.89 -14.15 -15.77
CA GLY A 521 29.39 -13.83 -17.11
C GLY A 521 30.71 -13.05 -17.10
N LEU A 522 30.92 -12.20 -16.09
CA LEU A 522 32.16 -11.45 -15.92
C LEU A 522 33.37 -12.32 -15.55
N LYS A 523 33.18 -13.53 -15.02
CA LYS A 523 34.31 -14.43 -14.69
C LYS A 523 35.17 -14.78 -15.91
N ALA A 524 34.61 -14.68 -17.12
CA ALA A 524 35.34 -14.85 -18.38
C ALA A 524 36.24 -13.65 -18.75
N TYR A 525 36.10 -12.51 -18.06
CA TYR A 525 36.77 -11.24 -18.35
C TYR A 525 37.41 -10.66 -17.06
N PRO A 526 38.51 -11.26 -16.56
CA PRO A 526 39.09 -10.90 -15.27
C PRO A 526 39.63 -9.46 -15.18
N ASP A 527 39.88 -8.81 -16.32
CA ASP A 527 40.38 -7.42 -16.39
C ASP A 527 39.24 -6.37 -16.38
N ILE A 528 37.98 -6.79 -16.24
CA ILE A 528 36.85 -5.91 -15.98
C ILE A 528 36.67 -5.75 -14.46
N GLU A 529 36.81 -4.51 -13.98
CA GLU A 529 36.69 -4.17 -12.56
C GLU A 529 35.33 -3.53 -12.28
N VAL A 530 34.54 -4.14 -11.37
CA VAL A 530 33.30 -3.52 -10.87
C VAL A 530 33.62 -2.58 -9.72
N VAL A 531 33.65 -1.27 -9.98
CA VAL A 531 34.06 -0.26 -8.99
C VAL A 531 32.95 0.14 -8.04
N ALA A 532 31.68 -0.01 -8.44
CA ALA A 532 30.53 0.22 -7.57
C ALA A 532 29.28 -0.55 -8.01
N ARG A 533 28.41 -0.85 -7.04
CA ARG A 533 27.08 -1.42 -7.24
C ARG A 533 26.10 -0.62 -6.38
N GLN A 534 25.03 -0.08 -6.94
CA GLN A 534 24.04 0.66 -6.16
C GLN A 534 22.61 0.41 -6.68
N PRO A 535 21.63 0.22 -5.79
CA PRO A 535 20.22 0.14 -6.16
C PRO A 535 19.70 1.45 -6.76
N ALA A 536 19.00 1.35 -7.88
CA ALA A 536 18.21 2.41 -8.51
C ALA A 536 16.74 1.98 -8.75
N ASP A 537 16.31 0.86 -8.15
CA ASP A 537 14.92 0.43 -7.97
C ASP A 537 14.06 0.30 -9.23
N PHE A 538 14.69 0.02 -10.38
CA PHE A 538 14.04 0.02 -11.70
C PHE A 538 13.41 1.37 -12.08
N ASP A 539 13.85 2.47 -11.46
CA ASP A 539 13.29 3.80 -11.64
C ASP A 539 14.25 4.74 -12.39
N ARG A 540 13.71 5.47 -13.38
CA ARG A 540 14.48 6.35 -14.25
C ARG A 540 15.11 7.54 -13.51
N THR A 541 14.38 8.12 -12.55
CA THR A 541 14.87 9.27 -11.77
C THR A 541 15.96 8.84 -10.81
N LYS A 542 15.76 7.72 -10.11
CA LYS A 542 16.81 7.14 -9.25
C LYS A 542 18.04 6.72 -10.04
N GLY A 543 17.87 6.16 -11.24
CA GLY A 543 18.98 5.84 -12.14
C GLY A 543 19.84 7.07 -12.47
N LEU A 544 19.20 8.24 -12.69
CA LEU A 544 19.89 9.52 -12.88
C LEU A 544 20.66 9.94 -11.61
N ASP A 545 20.00 9.94 -10.45
CA ASP A 545 20.59 10.40 -9.19
C ASP A 545 21.79 9.53 -8.77
N VAL A 546 21.62 8.20 -8.81
CA VAL A 546 22.65 7.23 -8.47
C VAL A 546 23.84 7.34 -9.42
N MET A 547 23.59 7.38 -10.74
CA MET A 547 24.68 7.51 -11.71
C MET A 547 25.42 8.84 -11.57
N THR A 548 24.72 9.93 -11.25
CA THR A 548 25.35 11.23 -10.99
C THR A 548 26.34 11.15 -9.83
N ASN A 549 25.96 10.50 -8.73
CA ASN A 549 26.82 10.31 -7.56
C ASN A 549 28.00 9.38 -7.87
N LEU A 550 27.74 8.27 -8.58
CA LEU A 550 28.79 7.31 -8.96
C LEU A 550 29.80 7.92 -9.93
N LEU A 551 29.37 8.79 -10.85
CA LEU A 551 30.28 9.47 -11.77
C LEU A 551 31.19 10.49 -11.07
N GLN A 552 30.74 11.07 -9.95
CA GLN A 552 31.59 11.94 -9.11
C GLN A 552 32.64 11.13 -8.35
N ALA A 553 32.26 9.96 -7.81
CA ALA A 553 33.18 9.07 -7.08
C ALA A 553 34.14 8.31 -8.00
N HIS A 554 33.69 7.95 -9.21
CA HIS A 554 34.40 7.14 -10.20
C HIS A 554 34.36 7.81 -11.59
N PRO A 555 35.05 8.95 -11.78
CA PRO A 555 35.00 9.70 -13.04
C PRO A 555 35.63 8.96 -14.23
N ASP A 556 36.40 7.91 -13.95
CA ASP A 556 37.10 7.03 -14.90
C ASP A 556 36.30 5.78 -15.30
N VAL A 557 35.02 5.66 -14.90
CA VAL A 557 34.13 4.59 -15.32
C VAL A 557 34.00 4.56 -16.86
N GLN A 558 34.04 3.36 -17.44
CA GLN A 558 33.98 3.11 -18.89
C GLN A 558 32.74 2.30 -19.29
N GLY A 559 32.08 1.64 -18.33
CA GLY A 559 30.87 0.87 -18.57
C GLY A 559 29.82 1.01 -17.47
N VAL A 560 28.55 0.92 -17.88
CA VAL A 560 27.40 0.85 -16.97
C VAL A 560 26.58 -0.36 -17.38
N PHE A 561 26.34 -1.27 -16.44
CA PHE A 561 25.27 -2.26 -16.56
C PHE A 561 24.11 -1.83 -15.68
N ALA A 562 22.95 -1.61 -16.28
CA ALA A 562 21.72 -1.37 -15.54
C ALA A 562 20.81 -2.57 -15.72
N GLU A 563 20.30 -3.11 -14.61
CA GLU A 563 19.43 -4.28 -14.64
C GLU A 563 18.08 -4.02 -15.31
N ASN A 564 17.78 -2.78 -15.74
CA ASN A 564 16.67 -2.46 -16.64
C ASN A 564 16.90 -1.17 -17.45
N ASP A 565 16.08 -0.96 -18.48
CA ASP A 565 16.18 0.16 -19.41
C ASP A 565 15.85 1.50 -18.75
N GLU A 566 14.92 1.54 -17.79
CA GLU A 566 14.56 2.79 -17.09
C GLU A 566 15.77 3.36 -16.34
N MET A 567 16.48 2.54 -15.57
CA MET A 567 17.70 2.95 -14.89
C MET A 567 18.81 3.29 -15.88
N ALA A 568 18.92 2.54 -16.99
CA ALA A 568 19.89 2.82 -18.05
C ALA A 568 19.65 4.19 -18.69
N LEU A 569 18.39 4.56 -18.97
CA LEU A 569 17.98 5.85 -19.51
C LEU A 569 18.26 6.99 -18.51
N GLY A 570 18.05 6.75 -17.22
CA GLY A 570 18.48 7.66 -16.15
C GLY A 570 20.00 7.86 -16.16
N ALA A 571 20.77 6.79 -16.27
CA ALA A 571 22.22 6.82 -16.34
C ALA A 571 22.74 7.56 -17.58
N ILE A 572 22.12 7.33 -18.75
CA ILE A 572 22.42 8.06 -19.99
C ILE A 572 22.26 9.56 -19.80
N LYS A 573 21.19 9.99 -19.11
CA LYS A 573 20.96 11.40 -18.79
C LYS A 573 22.04 11.97 -17.86
N ALA A 574 22.50 11.21 -16.87
CA ALA A 574 23.61 11.61 -15.98
C ALA A 574 24.94 11.73 -16.73
N LEU A 575 25.21 10.79 -17.65
CA LEU A 575 26.44 10.72 -18.44
C LEU A 575 26.52 11.80 -19.53
N GLY A 576 25.36 12.28 -20.00
CA GLY A 576 25.28 13.28 -21.07
C GLY A 576 26.01 12.81 -22.33
N SER A 577 26.96 13.61 -22.83
CA SER A 577 27.70 13.31 -24.06
C SER A 577 28.66 12.11 -23.96
N LYS A 578 28.93 11.61 -22.75
CA LYS A 578 29.77 10.42 -22.53
C LYS A 578 29.05 9.11 -22.91
N ALA A 579 27.72 9.09 -22.80
CA ALA A 579 26.91 7.90 -23.03
C ALA A 579 27.04 7.37 -24.47
N GLY A 580 27.31 6.07 -24.60
CA GLY A 580 27.53 5.39 -25.88
C GLY A 580 28.88 5.67 -26.55
N LYS A 581 29.63 6.65 -26.04
CA LYS A 581 30.96 7.05 -26.55
C LYS A 581 32.07 6.56 -25.62
N SER A 582 32.41 7.37 -24.61
CA SER A 582 33.45 7.02 -23.63
C SER A 582 32.93 6.11 -22.53
N VAL A 583 31.61 6.09 -22.30
CA VAL A 583 30.95 5.19 -21.34
C VAL A 583 29.89 4.36 -22.04
N GLN A 584 30.08 3.05 -22.06
CA GLN A 584 29.20 2.10 -22.72
C GLN A 584 28.07 1.70 -21.77
N VAL A 585 26.83 1.85 -22.19
CA VAL A 585 25.65 1.56 -21.35
C VAL A 585 24.95 0.32 -21.87
N ILE A 586 24.73 -0.66 -21.00
CA ILE A 586 23.88 -1.83 -21.25
C ILE A 586 22.62 -1.70 -20.40
N GLY A 587 21.47 -1.74 -21.05
CA GLY A 587 20.16 -1.89 -20.41
C GLY A 587 19.64 -3.33 -20.46
N PHE A 588 18.43 -3.51 -19.98
CA PHE A 588 17.69 -4.76 -19.96
C PHE A 588 16.21 -4.41 -20.12
N ASP A 589 15.41 -5.23 -20.79
CA ASP A 589 13.95 -5.12 -21.02
C ASP A 589 13.61 -5.00 -22.51
N GLY A 590 14.32 -4.17 -23.28
CA GLY A 590 13.96 -3.88 -24.67
C GLY A 590 12.70 -3.03 -24.78
N THR A 591 12.53 -2.07 -23.86
CA THR A 591 11.45 -1.09 -23.90
C THR A 591 11.52 -0.20 -25.14
N PRO A 592 10.41 0.40 -25.62
CA PRO A 592 10.45 1.31 -26.76
C PRO A 592 11.48 2.44 -26.60
N ASP A 593 11.57 3.06 -25.42
CA ASP A 593 12.56 4.10 -25.12
C ASP A 593 13.99 3.54 -25.08
N GLY A 594 14.21 2.35 -24.52
CA GLY A 594 15.51 1.69 -24.49
C GLY A 594 16.00 1.31 -25.89
N LEU A 595 15.12 0.72 -26.72
CA LEU A 595 15.40 0.42 -28.12
C LEU A 595 15.69 1.69 -28.92
N LYS A 596 14.96 2.78 -28.66
CA LYS A 596 15.27 4.09 -29.23
C LYS A 596 16.67 4.58 -28.81
N ALA A 597 17.04 4.44 -27.54
CA ALA A 597 18.38 4.82 -27.07
C ALA A 597 19.50 3.98 -27.70
N VAL A 598 19.22 2.69 -27.99
CA VAL A 598 20.12 1.82 -28.76
C VAL A 598 20.25 2.28 -30.21
N ALA A 599 19.13 2.63 -30.86
CA ALA A 599 19.12 3.17 -32.22
C ALA A 599 19.85 4.51 -32.32
N ASP A 600 19.66 5.38 -31.32
CA ASP A 600 20.30 6.69 -31.20
C ASP A 600 21.79 6.58 -30.76
N GLY A 601 22.27 5.37 -30.43
CA GLY A 601 23.66 5.08 -30.08
C GLY A 601 24.09 5.58 -28.69
N THR A 602 23.14 6.03 -27.86
CA THR A 602 23.41 6.47 -26.47
C THR A 602 23.43 5.29 -25.49
N MET A 603 22.76 4.20 -25.85
CA MET A 603 22.86 2.89 -25.22
C MET A 603 23.54 1.92 -26.20
N TYR A 604 24.51 1.13 -25.75
CA TYR A 604 25.20 0.20 -26.65
C TYR A 604 24.32 -1.01 -26.96
N ALA A 605 23.69 -1.58 -25.93
CA ALA A 605 22.77 -2.69 -26.08
C ALA A 605 21.69 -2.68 -25.00
N SER A 606 20.55 -3.29 -25.31
CA SER A 606 19.57 -3.70 -24.30
C SER A 606 19.36 -5.21 -24.41
N VAL A 607 19.38 -5.92 -23.28
CA VAL A 607 18.98 -7.33 -23.24
C VAL A 607 17.45 -7.37 -23.28
N ALA A 608 16.91 -7.45 -24.48
CA ALA A 608 15.48 -7.36 -24.73
C ALA A 608 14.74 -8.60 -24.23
N GLN A 609 13.72 -8.33 -23.43
CA GLN A 609 12.73 -9.31 -22.99
C GLN A 609 11.58 -9.36 -24.00
N GLN A 610 10.66 -10.31 -23.80
CA GLN A 610 9.47 -10.47 -24.63
C GLN A 610 8.20 -10.31 -23.77
N PRO A 611 7.85 -9.09 -23.32
CA PRO A 611 6.77 -8.89 -22.34
C PRO A 611 5.39 -9.34 -22.84
N LYS A 612 5.06 -9.10 -24.10
CA LYS A 612 3.80 -9.62 -24.68
C LYS A 612 3.74 -11.15 -24.60
N GLU A 613 4.87 -11.81 -24.82
CA GLU A 613 4.98 -13.27 -24.76
C GLU A 613 4.88 -13.80 -23.33
N LEU A 614 5.50 -13.13 -22.35
CA LEU A 614 5.33 -13.43 -20.92
C LEU A 614 3.84 -13.41 -20.53
N GLY A 615 3.11 -12.35 -20.89
CA GLY A 615 1.68 -12.25 -20.62
C GLY A 615 0.85 -13.33 -21.31
N ARG A 616 1.16 -13.63 -22.58
CA ARG A 616 0.51 -14.67 -23.38
C ARG A 616 0.68 -16.05 -22.74
N ILE A 617 1.92 -16.45 -22.45
CA ILE A 617 2.26 -17.75 -21.85
C ILE A 617 1.69 -17.87 -20.43
N ALA A 618 1.68 -16.79 -19.65
CA ALA A 618 1.12 -16.79 -18.30
C ALA A 618 -0.38 -17.10 -18.29
N VAL A 619 -1.17 -16.47 -19.17
CA VAL A 619 -2.61 -16.76 -19.31
C VAL A 619 -2.85 -18.19 -19.79
N GLN A 620 -2.05 -18.68 -20.75
CA GLN A 620 -2.15 -20.08 -21.18
C GLN A 620 -1.91 -21.07 -20.04
N ASN A 621 -0.87 -20.83 -19.22
CA ASN A 621 -0.58 -21.70 -18.09
C ASN A 621 -1.63 -21.57 -16.98
N ALA A 622 -2.20 -20.39 -16.76
CA ALA A 622 -3.25 -20.18 -15.78
C ALA A 622 -4.52 -20.99 -16.13
N LEU A 623 -4.96 -20.91 -17.39
CA LEU A 623 -6.11 -21.68 -17.88
C LEU A 623 -5.83 -23.19 -17.90
N ARG A 624 -4.63 -23.61 -18.28
CA ARG A 624 -4.23 -25.04 -18.19
C ARG A 624 -4.26 -25.55 -16.76
N ALA A 625 -3.77 -24.75 -15.81
CA ALA A 625 -3.77 -25.11 -14.40
C ALA A 625 -5.20 -25.18 -13.84
N ALA A 626 -6.09 -24.26 -14.25
CA ALA A 626 -7.51 -24.30 -13.91
C ALA A 626 -8.19 -25.58 -14.42
N ASP A 627 -7.84 -26.05 -15.61
CA ASP A 627 -8.30 -27.34 -16.18
C ASP A 627 -7.70 -28.59 -15.49
N GLY A 628 -6.88 -28.43 -14.44
CA GLY A 628 -6.16 -29.53 -13.77
C GLY A 628 -5.06 -30.16 -14.62
N LYS A 629 -4.65 -29.53 -15.74
CA LYS A 629 -3.58 -30.03 -16.60
C LYS A 629 -2.22 -29.73 -16.00
N LYS A 630 -1.24 -30.62 -16.23
CA LYS A 630 0.15 -30.37 -15.82
C LYS A 630 0.71 -29.15 -16.56
N THR A 631 1.32 -28.26 -15.79
CA THR A 631 2.10 -27.10 -16.23
C THR A 631 3.58 -27.36 -15.97
N GLU A 632 4.43 -26.73 -16.76
CA GLU A 632 5.86 -26.67 -16.45
C GLU A 632 6.07 -25.72 -15.25
N GLN A 633 6.84 -26.16 -14.24
CA GLN A 633 7.02 -25.36 -13.02
C GLN A 633 7.72 -24.03 -13.30
N THR A 634 8.64 -23.99 -14.27
CA THR A 634 9.36 -22.77 -14.64
C THR A 634 9.50 -22.71 -16.15
N VAL A 635 8.81 -21.77 -16.77
CA VAL A 635 8.91 -21.47 -18.20
C VAL A 635 9.86 -20.30 -18.36
N LYS A 636 11.04 -20.59 -18.90
CA LYS A 636 12.06 -19.57 -19.22
C LYS A 636 11.82 -19.03 -20.62
N VAL A 637 11.45 -17.75 -20.71
CA VAL A 637 11.29 -17.05 -21.98
C VAL A 637 12.65 -16.51 -22.43
N PRO A 638 13.14 -16.87 -23.63
CA PRO A 638 14.44 -16.39 -24.10
C PRO A 638 14.51 -14.88 -24.21
N VAL A 639 15.68 -14.34 -23.87
CA VAL A 639 16.02 -12.92 -24.06
C VAL A 639 16.98 -12.77 -25.23
N LYS A 640 17.03 -11.56 -25.82
CA LYS A 640 17.90 -11.29 -26.97
C LYS A 640 18.68 -10.01 -26.76
N VAL A 641 19.99 -10.04 -27.03
CA VAL A 641 20.79 -8.80 -27.03
C VAL A 641 20.43 -7.99 -28.27
N VAL A 642 19.90 -6.80 -28.05
CA VAL A 642 19.57 -5.84 -29.10
C VAL A 642 20.62 -4.75 -29.12
N THR A 643 21.21 -4.56 -30.29
CA THR A 643 22.23 -3.54 -30.60
C THR A 643 21.76 -2.73 -31.80
N SER A 644 22.51 -1.68 -32.16
CA SER A 644 22.23 -0.92 -33.39
C SER A 644 22.18 -1.77 -34.68
N LYS A 645 22.75 -3.00 -34.66
CA LYS A 645 22.73 -3.91 -35.81
C LYS A 645 21.38 -4.59 -36.06
N ASN A 646 20.59 -4.83 -35.01
CA ASN A 646 19.35 -5.61 -35.09
C ASN A 646 18.14 -4.92 -34.43
N VAL A 647 18.29 -3.69 -33.94
CA VAL A 647 17.21 -2.94 -33.27
C VAL A 647 15.96 -2.77 -34.14
N ALA A 648 16.12 -2.67 -35.47
CA ALA A 648 15.02 -2.54 -36.41
C ALA A 648 14.02 -3.72 -36.35
N ASP A 649 14.49 -4.91 -35.96
CA ASP A 649 13.66 -6.12 -35.85
C ASP A 649 12.74 -6.10 -34.62
N PHE A 650 12.95 -5.16 -33.69
CA PHE A 650 12.25 -5.06 -32.40
C PHE A 650 11.41 -3.80 -32.27
N THR A 651 11.51 -2.86 -33.22
CA THR A 651 10.78 -1.58 -33.22
C THR A 651 9.51 -1.59 -34.08
N GLY A 652 9.03 -2.77 -34.48
CA GLY A 652 7.88 -2.98 -35.40
C GLY A 652 6.52 -3.19 -34.74
#